data_AF-A0A1F6Q5U4-F1
#
_entry.id   AF-A0A1F6Q5U4-F1
#
_cell.length_a   1.000
_cell.length_b   1.000
_cell.length_c   1.000
_cell.angle_alpha   90.00
_cell.angle_beta   90.00
_cell.angle_gamma   90.00
#
_symmetry.space_group_name_H-M   'P 1'
#
loop_
_entity.id
_entity.type
_entity.pdbx_description
1 polymer ?
#
loop_
_entity_poly.entity_id
_entity_poly.type
_entity_poly.pdbx_seq_one_letter_code
_entity_poly.pdbx_strand_id
1 'polypeptide(L)'
;MKKFILMIGIFAMALLCANPCQAVTIPKGVGVNIHFTGAPARDLDLIKNAGFNQARTDLKWDRVERTRGQYNWTEYDQLIDGLLARGITPYMILDYNNPVYGAGGMDGIHTSEQRTGFTNFAKAAAARYKGKTIIFEIWNEPNLGSIFWRPTENVGEYMALIKSVYPAMKAADPNCIVVGPGVAFIANTFDYLKQCMSQGLLNYVDGLSVHPYKNEAPEAGTVDYLYTELRNILGSHGKRDFPILGGEFGFSTSWSNVQNEKNQAEFLARQLVMHDYYNVVSSIVYDFRNDGTDPNNAEHNFGIIRNDYSIKPAYTAIQTQRQNLAGLTYSKRVTTSDASVRLYEYTSASGRTMAAWTTSGTKSATIYGKSVTLTTMPIYVKETTTTPPPPPPPEDPPAPPPTDPPAPPPTSSNTIPAGVGVNIHFTGAPARDLDLIKNAGFNMVRTDLKWDQVESTKGQYVWTQYDQLIDGLLARGITPYMILDYNNTLYGAGSGMAGITTSTQIQGFTNFAKAAAARYKGKKIIFEIWNEPNLDIFWTTGPNSTQYMNLVKSVVPAMKAADPNCIVVGPGVAFIANTFEFLHGCCVQGLLDYVDGLSVHPYKNANPEEGTIDYLYNSVKGIVRDYGHPDMPILGGEFGFSTSWSNVGDEQNQAEFLARQLVMHDFYNVPVSIVYDFRNDGTDPNNAEHNFGVIRNDYSIKPAYNAIKAQREALAGMTFSSKLSSNTGDYLYEYTGPSGKLVAAWTTGSPHSVTVYGKSVQITQMPTYVKETTTTPPPPPPPPPTATAPVINSIKLNFNKTLGQYVVVVNWADNAANETGFEVFRSIGDTNNFQRVKTIAALTGTNQTITYRNNIGATPTTGTYYYKIVVKFADSTTQTSNTKSVEVKLLTPPPVATVPAVPANITGSAVEDISNNNVVILKWTDAATDEDGFNIYCSNSASAAFSKIGTISKDKTTVVHPVSAIGTYSYKVKSFNQAGESTEPPVTTVTIN
;
A
#
# COMPACT_ATOMS: atom_id res chain seq x y z
N MET A 1 42.48 19.55 -58.68
CA MET A 1 41.76 20.76 -59.12
C MET A 1 40.30 20.38 -59.28
N LYS A 2 39.47 20.87 -58.36
CA LYS A 2 38.31 21.75 -58.63
C LYS A 2 37.11 21.01 -59.23
N LYS A 3 36.02 20.83 -58.46
CA LYS A 3 34.99 21.87 -58.22
C LYS A 3 34.38 22.34 -59.54
N PHE A 4 33.16 21.89 -59.88
CA PHE A 4 31.94 22.71 -59.85
C PHE A 4 30.71 22.04 -60.50
N ILE A 5 29.65 21.98 -59.69
CA ILE A 5 28.24 22.23 -60.02
C ILE A 5 27.51 21.21 -60.91
N LEU A 6 26.68 20.37 -60.24
CA LEU A 6 25.24 20.44 -60.46
C LEU A 6 24.51 20.21 -59.12
N MET A 7 24.19 21.33 -58.47
CA MET A 7 23.20 21.47 -57.41
C MET A 7 21.83 21.54 -58.09
N ILE A 8 20.86 20.76 -57.60
CA ILE A 8 19.43 21.08 -57.39
C ILE A 8 18.72 19.72 -57.19
N GLY A 9 18.24 19.42 -55.97
CA GLY A 9 17.34 18.29 -55.73
C GLY A 9 17.48 17.51 -54.41
N ILE A 10 18.41 17.87 -53.51
CA ILE A 10 18.47 17.28 -52.15
C ILE A 10 17.91 18.30 -51.16
N PHE A 11 16.59 18.46 -51.13
CA PHE A 11 15.83 19.05 -50.03
C PHE A 11 14.35 18.71 -50.29
N ALA A 12 13.84 17.68 -49.61
CA ALA A 12 12.43 17.35 -49.35
C ALA A 12 12.10 15.85 -49.56
N MET A 13 12.55 14.98 -48.66
CA MET A 13 11.79 13.81 -48.21
C MET A 13 12.51 13.14 -47.04
N ALA A 14 12.47 13.83 -45.90
CA ALA A 14 12.62 13.21 -44.59
C ALA A 14 11.29 13.41 -43.84
N LEU A 15 10.96 12.42 -43.01
CA LEU A 15 9.80 12.28 -42.12
C LEU A 15 8.52 11.72 -42.74
N LEU A 16 8.26 10.44 -42.43
CA LEU A 16 6.97 9.93 -41.96
C LEU A 16 7.22 8.58 -41.27
N CYS A 17 7.95 8.60 -40.15
CA CYS A 17 7.94 7.50 -39.18
C CYS A 17 6.70 7.68 -38.31
N ALA A 18 5.80 6.67 -38.28
CA ALA A 18 4.69 6.65 -37.34
C ALA A 18 5.26 6.48 -35.91
N ASN A 19 5.23 7.57 -35.13
CA ASN A 19 5.60 7.58 -33.73
C ASN A 19 4.64 6.67 -32.92
N PRO A 20 5.14 5.89 -31.94
CA PRO A 20 4.27 5.29 -30.93
C PRO A 20 3.45 6.38 -30.26
N CYS A 21 2.14 6.15 -30.05
CA CYS A 21 1.25 7.10 -29.39
C CYS A 21 1.81 7.40 -28.00
N GLN A 22 2.40 8.58 -27.85
CA GLN A 22 3.00 9.04 -26.60
C GLN A 22 1.89 9.16 -25.55
N ALA A 23 2.09 8.61 -24.36
CA ALA A 23 1.15 8.83 -23.26
C ALA A 23 1.02 10.34 -23.02
N VAL A 24 -0.21 10.85 -23.01
CA VAL A 24 -0.47 12.28 -22.80
C VAL A 24 0.07 12.65 -21.41
N THR A 25 1.01 13.59 -21.36
CA THR A 25 1.63 14.04 -20.12
C THR A 25 0.83 15.22 -19.56
N ILE A 26 0.28 15.06 -18.35
CA ILE A 26 -0.38 16.16 -17.65
C ILE A 26 0.68 17.16 -17.18
N PRO A 27 0.60 18.45 -17.55
CA PRO A 27 1.55 19.46 -17.09
C PRO A 27 1.53 19.57 -15.58
N LYS A 28 2.71 19.45 -14.94
CA LYS A 28 2.83 19.70 -13.50
C LYS A 28 2.60 21.17 -13.22
N GLY A 29 1.75 21.51 -12.24
CA GLY A 29 1.44 22.90 -11.96
C GLY A 29 0.80 23.19 -10.62
N VAL A 30 0.85 24.48 -10.28
CA VAL A 30 0.12 25.09 -9.19
C VAL A 30 -0.79 26.14 -9.82
N GLY A 31 -2.09 25.97 -9.61
CA GLY A 31 -3.12 26.83 -10.17
C GLY A 31 -4.06 27.39 -9.12
N VAL A 32 -5.05 28.11 -9.61
CA VAL A 32 -6.07 28.77 -8.80
C VAL A 32 -7.43 28.67 -9.50
N ASN A 33 -8.51 28.51 -8.74
CA ASN A 33 -9.87 28.61 -9.25
C ASN A 33 -10.22 30.06 -9.58
N ILE A 34 -10.93 30.27 -10.68
CA ILE A 34 -11.45 31.57 -11.11
C ILE A 34 -12.95 31.47 -11.45
N HIS A 35 -13.69 32.56 -11.22
CA HIS A 35 -15.13 32.67 -11.51
C HIS A 35 -15.45 33.77 -12.52
N PHE A 36 -14.62 33.91 -13.56
CA PHE A 36 -14.84 34.86 -14.66
C PHE A 36 -14.50 34.24 -16.02
N THR A 37 -15.11 34.78 -17.08
CA THR A 37 -14.81 34.49 -18.49
C THR A 37 -14.31 35.75 -19.21
N GLY A 38 -13.96 35.66 -20.49
CA GLY A 38 -13.24 36.74 -21.17
C GLY A 38 -11.79 36.79 -20.73
N ALA A 39 -11.09 37.91 -20.92
CA ALA A 39 -9.67 38.04 -20.54
C ALA A 39 -9.40 39.32 -19.74
N PRO A 40 -9.94 39.46 -18.51
CA PRO A 40 -9.69 40.65 -17.70
C PRO A 40 -8.19 40.72 -17.33
N ALA A 41 -7.48 41.68 -17.94
CA ALA A 41 -6.03 41.75 -17.85
C ALA A 41 -5.52 41.83 -16.41
N ARG A 42 -6.21 42.60 -15.55
CA ARG A 42 -5.84 42.78 -14.13
C ARG A 42 -5.80 41.45 -13.38
N ASP A 43 -6.87 40.65 -13.47
CA ASP A 43 -6.97 39.37 -12.80
C ASP A 43 -5.91 38.39 -13.33
N LEU A 44 -5.78 38.29 -14.65
CA LEU A 44 -4.81 37.38 -15.28
C LEU A 44 -3.35 37.76 -14.95
N ASP A 45 -3.04 39.05 -14.88
CA ASP A 45 -1.70 39.54 -14.50
C ASP A 45 -1.41 39.27 -13.02
N LEU A 46 -2.39 39.44 -12.13
CA LEU A 46 -2.25 39.09 -10.71
C LEU A 46 -2.04 37.58 -10.51
N ILE A 47 -2.79 36.73 -11.22
CA ILE A 47 -2.61 35.27 -11.19
C ILE A 47 -1.19 34.91 -11.63
N LYS A 48 -0.72 35.50 -12.74
CA LYS A 48 0.65 35.29 -13.23
C LYS A 48 1.70 35.76 -12.21
N ASN A 49 1.50 36.93 -11.64
CA ASN A 49 2.44 37.57 -10.71
C ASN A 49 2.53 36.83 -9.38
N ALA A 50 1.47 36.16 -8.92
CA ALA A 50 1.51 35.24 -7.79
C ALA A 50 2.33 33.96 -8.08
N GLY A 51 2.69 33.70 -9.34
CA GLY A 51 3.46 32.54 -9.74
C GLY A 51 2.62 31.29 -10.05
N PHE A 52 1.32 31.45 -10.23
CA PHE A 52 0.47 30.38 -10.77
C PHE A 52 0.76 30.14 -12.24
N ASN A 53 0.72 28.88 -12.64
CA ASN A 53 0.90 28.45 -14.03
C ASN A 53 -0.28 27.63 -14.55
N GLN A 54 -1.36 27.53 -13.77
CA GLN A 54 -2.63 26.93 -14.14
C GLN A 54 -3.80 27.80 -13.63
N ALA A 55 -4.95 27.76 -14.30
CA ALA A 55 -6.19 28.37 -13.81
C ALA A 55 -7.38 27.46 -14.12
N ARG A 56 -8.21 27.17 -13.10
CA ARG A 56 -9.35 26.26 -13.20
C ARG A 56 -10.68 27.01 -13.20
N THR A 57 -11.59 26.67 -14.12
CA THR A 57 -12.94 27.25 -14.16
C THR A 57 -13.93 26.40 -14.96
N ASP A 58 -15.23 26.65 -14.75
CA ASP A 58 -16.33 26.02 -15.45
C ASP A 58 -16.36 26.41 -16.94
N LEU A 59 -16.45 25.42 -17.83
CA LEU A 59 -16.80 25.55 -19.24
C LEU A 59 -18.24 25.03 -19.41
N LYS A 60 -19.19 25.93 -19.15
CA LYS A 60 -20.62 25.61 -18.99
C LYS A 60 -21.30 25.28 -20.32
N TRP A 61 -21.90 24.10 -20.42
CA TRP A 61 -22.56 23.56 -21.59
C TRP A 61 -23.76 24.40 -22.00
N ASP A 62 -24.62 24.77 -21.06
CA ASP A 62 -25.78 25.63 -21.30
C ASP A 62 -25.41 27.06 -21.73
N ARG A 63 -24.24 27.55 -21.31
CA ARG A 63 -23.70 28.84 -21.72
C ARG A 63 -23.20 28.80 -23.17
N VAL A 64 -22.54 27.72 -23.57
CA VAL A 64 -21.97 27.56 -24.92
C VAL A 64 -23.02 27.12 -25.93
N GLU A 65 -23.89 26.16 -25.59
CA GLU A 65 -24.88 25.57 -26.49
C GLU A 65 -26.30 26.00 -26.11
N ARG A 66 -26.69 27.22 -26.50
CA ARG A 66 -28.06 27.73 -26.27
C ARG A 66 -29.08 27.21 -27.28
N THR A 67 -28.63 26.64 -28.39
CA THR A 67 -29.44 26.04 -29.43
C THR A 67 -28.74 24.76 -29.87
N ARG A 68 -29.48 23.65 -29.96
CA ARG A 68 -28.90 22.32 -30.22
C ARG A 68 -27.95 22.33 -31.42
N GLY A 69 -26.72 21.90 -31.21
CA GLY A 69 -25.64 21.84 -32.21
C GLY A 69 -25.03 23.19 -32.60
N GLN A 70 -25.43 24.31 -31.99
CA GLN A 70 -24.87 25.64 -32.24
C GLN A 70 -24.10 26.12 -31.01
N TYR A 71 -22.78 26.25 -31.16
CA TYR A 71 -21.87 26.59 -30.07
C TYR A 71 -21.36 28.03 -30.18
N ASN A 72 -21.47 28.80 -29.09
CA ASN A 72 -20.85 30.12 -28.96
C ASN A 72 -19.68 30.08 -27.95
N TRP A 73 -18.45 30.10 -28.49
CA TRP A 73 -17.22 29.98 -27.72
C TRP A 73 -16.59 31.32 -27.32
N THR A 74 -17.17 32.45 -27.72
CA THR A 74 -16.48 33.76 -27.75
C THR A 74 -15.78 34.13 -26.43
N GLU A 75 -16.47 33.99 -25.30
CA GLU A 75 -15.93 34.36 -23.98
C GLU A 75 -14.87 33.38 -23.48
N TYR A 76 -15.00 32.10 -23.83
CA TYR A 76 -14.04 31.04 -23.49
C TYR A 76 -12.79 31.09 -24.37
N ASP A 77 -12.95 31.42 -25.65
CA ASP A 77 -11.84 31.66 -26.58
C ASP A 77 -10.96 32.80 -26.05
N GLN A 78 -11.58 33.92 -25.66
CA GLN A 78 -10.89 35.06 -25.05
C GLN A 78 -10.13 34.65 -23.78
N LEU A 79 -10.78 33.90 -22.87
CA LEU A 79 -10.16 33.45 -21.62
C LEU A 79 -8.96 32.54 -21.87
N ILE A 80 -9.16 31.49 -22.66
CA ILE A 80 -8.12 30.49 -22.97
C ILE A 80 -6.92 31.17 -23.64
N ASP A 81 -7.14 32.06 -24.60
CA ASP A 81 -6.05 32.79 -25.25
C ASP A 81 -5.36 33.75 -24.28
N GLY A 82 -6.11 34.43 -23.40
CA GLY A 82 -5.57 35.31 -22.38
C GLY A 82 -4.69 34.60 -21.34
N LEU A 83 -5.06 33.38 -20.95
CA LEU A 83 -4.31 32.51 -20.06
C LEU A 83 -3.03 31.99 -20.73
N LEU A 84 -3.17 31.43 -21.94
CA LEU A 84 -2.03 30.88 -22.69
C LEU A 84 -0.99 31.95 -23.05
N ALA A 85 -1.42 33.17 -23.37
CA ALA A 85 -0.53 34.31 -23.61
C ALA A 85 0.35 34.66 -22.39
N ARG A 86 -0.05 34.25 -21.18
CA ARG A 86 0.70 34.43 -19.93
C ARG A 86 1.43 33.16 -19.48
N GLY A 87 1.41 32.11 -20.30
CA GLY A 87 1.94 30.79 -19.92
C GLY A 87 1.19 30.17 -18.75
N ILE A 88 -0.11 30.45 -18.63
CA ILE A 88 -1.02 29.81 -17.67
C ILE A 88 -1.81 28.75 -18.45
N THR A 89 -1.72 27.50 -18.01
CA THR A 89 -2.44 26.37 -18.63
C THR A 89 -3.91 26.41 -18.19
N PRO A 90 -4.88 26.47 -19.12
CA PRO A 90 -6.29 26.38 -18.77
C PRO A 90 -6.65 24.98 -18.25
N TYR A 91 -7.41 24.93 -17.16
CA TYR A 91 -8.04 23.74 -16.61
C TYR A 91 -9.55 23.97 -16.68
N MET A 92 -10.21 23.38 -17.67
CA MET A 92 -11.62 23.64 -17.99
C MET A 92 -12.49 22.47 -17.54
N ILE A 93 -13.46 22.75 -16.67
CA ILE A 93 -14.44 21.76 -16.24
C ILE A 93 -15.54 21.71 -17.30
N LEU A 94 -15.81 20.54 -17.88
CA LEU A 94 -16.98 20.36 -18.74
C LEU A 94 -18.16 20.02 -17.84
N ASP A 95 -19.08 20.97 -17.70
CA ASP A 95 -20.25 20.94 -16.82
C ASP A 95 -21.31 21.92 -17.36
N TYR A 96 -22.44 22.20 -16.72
CA TYR A 96 -23.32 21.19 -16.15
C TYR A 96 -24.36 20.78 -17.22
N ASN A 97 -25.55 20.32 -16.84
CA ASN A 97 -26.59 19.90 -17.79
C ASN A 97 -27.21 21.09 -18.53
N ASN A 98 -27.85 20.82 -19.68
CA ASN A 98 -28.32 21.85 -20.59
C ASN A 98 -29.84 21.73 -20.85
N PRO A 99 -30.63 22.78 -20.50
CA PRO A 99 -32.09 22.77 -20.63
C PRO A 99 -32.63 22.40 -22.01
N VAL A 100 -31.87 22.62 -23.09
CA VAL A 100 -32.30 22.23 -24.44
C VAL A 100 -32.38 20.71 -24.62
N TYR A 101 -31.86 19.91 -23.68
CA TYR A 101 -31.92 18.46 -23.60
C TYR A 101 -32.80 17.95 -22.43
N GLY A 102 -33.64 18.81 -21.84
CA GLY A 102 -34.71 18.44 -20.89
C GLY A 102 -34.39 18.61 -19.40
N ALA A 103 -33.14 18.84 -19.01
CA ALA A 103 -32.72 19.16 -17.64
C ALA A 103 -31.59 20.20 -17.67
N GLY A 104 -31.39 20.98 -16.62
CA GLY A 104 -30.42 22.08 -16.62
C GLY A 104 -29.78 22.35 -15.28
N GLY A 105 -28.72 23.17 -15.30
CA GLY A 105 -27.91 23.44 -14.11
C GLY A 105 -27.20 22.18 -13.61
N MET A 106 -26.95 22.11 -12.32
CA MET A 106 -26.15 21.05 -11.66
C MET A 106 -26.84 19.67 -11.59
N ASP A 107 -27.87 19.44 -12.40
CA ASP A 107 -28.50 18.11 -12.50
C ASP A 107 -27.60 17.13 -13.26
N GLY A 108 -27.63 15.84 -12.92
CA GLY A 108 -26.78 14.83 -13.55
C GLY A 108 -27.15 14.54 -15.01
N ILE A 109 -26.40 13.66 -15.67
CA ILE A 109 -26.72 13.19 -17.03
C ILE A 109 -27.41 11.82 -16.97
N HIS A 110 -28.74 11.83 -17.05
CA HIS A 110 -29.56 10.63 -16.82
C HIS A 110 -29.95 9.91 -18.12
N THR A 111 -30.29 10.66 -19.17
CA THR A 111 -30.83 10.08 -20.41
C THR A 111 -29.75 9.88 -21.48
N SER A 112 -30.02 8.98 -22.43
CA SER A 112 -29.15 8.78 -23.60
C SER A 112 -29.07 10.02 -24.48
N GLU A 113 -30.15 10.81 -24.58
CA GLU A 113 -30.19 12.06 -25.33
C GLU A 113 -29.28 13.12 -24.68
N GLN A 114 -29.35 13.28 -23.36
CA GLN A 114 -28.47 14.17 -22.60
C GLN A 114 -26.99 13.73 -22.73
N ARG A 115 -26.70 12.42 -22.59
CA ARG A 115 -25.33 11.89 -22.82
C ARG A 115 -24.82 12.18 -24.21
N THR A 116 -25.65 12.02 -25.23
CA THR A 116 -25.28 12.28 -26.63
C THR A 116 -24.98 13.77 -26.84
N GLY A 117 -25.85 14.65 -26.32
CA GLY A 117 -25.64 16.11 -26.37
C GLY A 117 -24.33 16.52 -25.69
N PHE A 118 -24.11 16.07 -24.45
CA PHE A 118 -22.91 16.40 -23.69
C PHE A 118 -21.64 15.85 -24.37
N THR A 119 -21.71 14.64 -24.93
CA THR A 119 -20.60 14.03 -25.70
C THR A 119 -20.26 14.87 -26.94
N ASN A 120 -21.27 15.38 -27.66
CA ASN A 120 -21.04 16.24 -28.82
C ASN A 120 -20.40 17.57 -28.43
N PHE A 121 -20.85 18.16 -27.33
CA PHE A 121 -20.26 19.37 -26.76
C PHE A 121 -18.80 19.17 -26.35
N ALA A 122 -18.50 18.11 -25.60
CA ALA A 122 -17.14 17.78 -25.17
C ALA A 122 -16.21 17.52 -26.36
N LYS A 123 -16.70 16.78 -27.37
CA LYS A 123 -16.00 16.57 -28.65
C LYS A 123 -15.76 17.88 -29.39
N ALA A 124 -16.74 18.79 -29.41
CA ALA A 124 -16.60 20.10 -30.02
C ALA A 124 -15.57 20.98 -29.30
N ALA A 125 -15.51 20.94 -27.96
CA ALA A 125 -14.49 21.62 -27.17
C ALA A 125 -13.08 21.09 -27.51
N ALA A 126 -12.90 19.76 -27.52
CA ALA A 126 -11.63 19.13 -27.90
C ALA A 126 -11.19 19.50 -29.34
N ALA A 127 -12.14 19.50 -30.30
CA ALA A 127 -11.86 19.90 -31.67
C ALA A 127 -11.49 21.39 -31.79
N ARG A 128 -12.21 22.27 -31.06
CA ARG A 128 -12.04 23.73 -31.11
C ARG A 128 -10.68 24.16 -30.59
N TYR A 129 -10.18 23.49 -29.56
CA TYR A 129 -8.93 23.80 -28.87
C TYR A 129 -7.77 22.86 -29.21
N LYS A 130 -7.92 22.08 -30.28
CA LYS A 130 -6.91 21.12 -30.73
C LYS A 130 -5.52 21.75 -30.83
N GLY A 131 -4.54 21.10 -30.21
CA GLY A 131 -3.15 21.54 -30.20
C GLY A 131 -2.82 22.63 -29.17
N LYS A 132 -3.80 23.11 -28.39
CA LYS A 132 -3.55 23.90 -27.18
C LYS A 132 -3.43 22.95 -25.98
N THR A 133 -2.49 23.22 -25.08
CA THR A 133 -2.38 22.49 -23.82
C THR A 133 -3.49 22.94 -22.88
N ILE A 134 -4.54 22.12 -22.74
CA ILE A 134 -5.69 22.34 -21.86
C ILE A 134 -5.97 21.05 -21.10
N ILE A 135 -6.24 21.17 -19.80
CA ILE A 135 -6.75 20.08 -18.96
C ILE A 135 -8.27 20.17 -18.99
N PHE A 136 -8.95 19.16 -19.51
CA PHE A 136 -10.41 19.06 -19.45
C PHE A 136 -10.81 18.12 -18.32
N GLU A 137 -11.64 18.57 -17.39
CA GLU A 137 -12.20 17.73 -16.34
C GLU A 137 -13.65 17.40 -16.62
N ILE A 138 -14.01 16.12 -16.53
CA ILE A 138 -15.38 15.70 -16.78
C ILE A 138 -16.16 15.72 -15.47
N TRP A 139 -16.98 16.77 -15.36
CA TRP A 139 -17.91 17.05 -14.27
C TRP A 139 -17.26 17.46 -12.94
N ASN A 140 -17.97 18.31 -12.20
CA ASN A 140 -17.60 18.72 -10.84
C ASN A 140 -18.38 17.90 -9.80
N GLU A 141 -17.68 17.22 -8.90
CA GLU A 141 -18.22 16.60 -7.67
C GLU A 141 -19.44 15.68 -7.86
N PRO A 142 -19.42 14.73 -8.83
CA PRO A 142 -20.57 13.86 -9.09
C PRO A 142 -20.92 12.92 -7.93
N ASN A 143 -20.06 12.81 -6.91
CA ASN A 143 -20.31 12.08 -5.67
C ASN A 143 -21.17 12.86 -4.65
N LEU A 144 -21.41 14.16 -4.86
CA LEU A 144 -22.36 14.94 -4.07
C LEU A 144 -23.74 14.94 -4.73
N GLY A 145 -24.41 13.80 -4.64
CA GLY A 145 -25.69 13.52 -5.30
C GLY A 145 -26.77 14.56 -5.07
N SER A 146 -26.89 15.12 -3.87
CA SER A 146 -27.95 16.09 -3.57
C SER A 146 -27.77 17.45 -4.25
N ILE A 147 -26.58 17.75 -4.79
CA ILE A 147 -26.22 19.06 -5.34
C ILE A 147 -25.78 18.94 -6.80
N PHE A 148 -24.75 18.14 -7.06
CA PHE A 148 -24.03 18.07 -8.34
C PHE A 148 -24.38 16.81 -9.16
N TRP A 149 -25.22 15.92 -8.65
CA TRP A 149 -25.76 14.78 -9.42
C TRP A 149 -27.11 14.34 -8.87
N ARG A 150 -28.16 15.14 -9.10
CA ARG A 150 -29.46 14.94 -8.44
C ARG A 150 -30.25 13.77 -9.03
N PRO A 151 -31.17 13.16 -8.25
CA PRO A 151 -31.41 13.39 -6.82
C PRO A 151 -30.35 12.75 -5.89
N THR A 152 -29.58 11.80 -6.39
CA THR A 152 -28.52 11.08 -5.67
C THR A 152 -27.43 10.69 -6.66
N GLU A 153 -26.21 10.56 -6.16
CA GLU A 153 -25.03 10.18 -6.94
C GLU A 153 -25.25 8.84 -7.61
N ASN A 154 -24.80 8.74 -8.87
CA ASN A 154 -24.96 7.51 -9.64
C ASN A 154 -23.68 7.19 -10.40
N VAL A 155 -22.93 6.22 -9.88
CA VAL A 155 -21.69 5.73 -10.49
C VAL A 155 -21.95 5.18 -11.89
N GLY A 156 -23.04 4.46 -12.11
CA GLY A 156 -23.36 3.86 -13.41
C GLY A 156 -23.61 4.92 -14.49
N GLU A 157 -24.34 5.99 -14.16
CA GLU A 157 -24.61 7.09 -15.09
C GLU A 157 -23.36 7.92 -15.37
N TYR A 158 -22.55 8.24 -14.34
CA TYR A 158 -21.25 8.88 -14.54
C TYR A 158 -20.32 8.04 -15.40
N MET A 159 -20.25 6.72 -15.16
CA MET A 159 -19.44 5.81 -15.96
C MET A 159 -19.95 5.69 -17.40
N ALA A 160 -21.26 5.74 -17.62
CA ALA A 160 -21.83 5.80 -18.98
C ALA A 160 -21.47 7.11 -19.70
N LEU A 161 -21.42 8.23 -18.97
CA LEU A 161 -21.00 9.52 -19.50
C LEU A 161 -19.52 9.50 -19.91
N ILE A 162 -18.60 9.15 -19.00
CA ILE A 162 -17.16 9.20 -19.28
C ILE A 162 -16.74 8.22 -20.39
N LYS A 163 -17.37 7.03 -20.45
CA LYS A 163 -17.16 6.04 -21.54
C LYS A 163 -17.60 6.55 -22.91
N SER A 164 -18.53 7.51 -22.95
CA SER A 164 -18.97 8.18 -24.18
C SER A 164 -18.08 9.37 -24.52
N VAL A 165 -17.76 10.21 -23.53
CA VAL A 165 -17.03 11.47 -23.69
C VAL A 165 -15.56 11.25 -24.04
N TYR A 166 -14.83 10.43 -23.28
CA TYR A 166 -13.40 10.25 -23.45
C TYR A 166 -13.00 9.82 -24.88
N PRO A 167 -13.54 8.73 -25.46
CA PRO A 167 -13.18 8.34 -26.82
C PRO A 167 -13.60 9.39 -27.87
N ALA A 168 -14.73 10.09 -27.66
CA ALA A 168 -15.18 11.14 -28.57
C ALA A 168 -14.23 12.34 -28.59
N MET A 169 -13.74 12.76 -27.41
CA MET A 169 -12.72 13.81 -27.29
C MET A 169 -11.39 13.37 -27.89
N LYS A 170 -10.89 12.17 -27.56
CA LYS A 170 -9.65 11.62 -28.13
C LYS A 170 -9.70 11.47 -29.66
N ALA A 171 -10.87 11.19 -30.23
CA ALA A 171 -11.05 11.18 -31.68
C ALA A 171 -10.94 12.57 -32.32
N ALA A 172 -11.35 13.64 -31.62
CA ALA A 172 -11.20 15.01 -32.09
C ALA A 172 -9.75 15.52 -31.94
N ASP A 173 -9.17 15.29 -30.76
CA ASP A 173 -7.77 15.58 -30.46
C ASP A 173 -7.16 14.45 -29.59
N PRO A 174 -6.31 13.57 -30.18
CA PRO A 174 -5.65 12.51 -29.43
C PRO A 174 -4.79 12.99 -28.27
N ASN A 175 -4.34 14.25 -28.32
CA ASN A 175 -3.47 14.86 -27.33
C ASN A 175 -4.22 15.67 -26.26
N CYS A 176 -5.55 15.82 -26.33
CA CYS A 176 -6.28 16.54 -25.29
C CYS A 176 -6.18 15.79 -23.96
N ILE A 177 -5.98 16.51 -22.86
CA ILE A 177 -5.91 15.93 -21.52
C ILE A 177 -7.32 15.85 -20.96
N VAL A 178 -7.78 14.66 -20.58
CA VAL A 178 -9.10 14.43 -19.99
C VAL A 178 -8.93 13.80 -18.61
N VAL A 179 -9.38 14.47 -17.56
CA VAL A 179 -9.28 14.01 -16.16
C VAL A 179 -10.67 13.87 -15.54
N GLY A 180 -10.76 13.13 -14.44
CA GLY A 180 -11.97 13.06 -13.63
C GLY A 180 -12.16 11.73 -12.92
N PRO A 181 -13.27 11.58 -12.17
CA PRO A 181 -14.16 12.67 -11.73
C PRO A 181 -13.40 13.65 -10.82
N GLY A 182 -13.87 14.91 -10.71
CA GLY A 182 -13.42 15.81 -9.63
C GLY A 182 -14.17 15.48 -8.35
N VAL A 183 -13.63 14.61 -7.50
CA VAL A 183 -14.38 14.00 -6.37
C VAL A 183 -14.30 14.86 -5.11
N ALA A 184 -15.45 15.19 -4.52
CA ALA A 184 -15.55 16.01 -3.32
C ALA A 184 -15.19 15.26 -2.03
N PHE A 185 -14.53 15.97 -1.11
CA PHE A 185 -14.25 15.57 0.28
C PHE A 185 -13.49 14.24 0.45
N ILE A 186 -12.83 14.08 1.58
CA ILE A 186 -12.15 12.81 1.88
C ILE A 186 -13.16 11.71 2.21
N ALA A 187 -14.23 12.08 2.93
CA ALA A 187 -15.34 11.17 3.22
C ALA A 187 -16.06 10.81 1.90
N ASN A 188 -16.24 9.53 1.64
CA ASN A 188 -16.89 8.95 0.45
C ASN A 188 -16.08 8.97 -0.86
N THR A 189 -14.89 9.59 -0.91
CA THR A 189 -14.04 9.57 -2.11
C THR A 189 -13.66 8.14 -2.53
N PHE A 190 -13.23 7.31 -1.59
CA PHE A 190 -12.69 6.00 -1.93
C PHE A 190 -13.74 5.03 -2.45
N ASP A 191 -14.92 4.98 -1.84
CA ASP A 191 -15.96 4.04 -2.26
C ASP A 191 -16.52 4.41 -3.64
N TYR A 192 -16.71 5.70 -3.90
CA TYR A 192 -17.13 6.19 -5.21
C TYR A 192 -16.07 5.84 -6.27
N LEU A 193 -14.79 6.17 -6.02
CA LEU A 193 -13.71 5.88 -6.96
C LEU A 193 -13.50 4.38 -7.16
N LYS A 194 -13.56 3.55 -6.12
CA LYS A 194 -13.45 2.08 -6.22
C LYS A 194 -14.55 1.51 -7.13
N GLN A 195 -15.78 2.01 -7.01
CA GLN A 195 -16.89 1.59 -7.88
C GLN A 195 -16.71 2.08 -9.33
N CYS A 196 -16.20 3.29 -9.55
CA CYS A 196 -15.86 3.74 -10.90
C CYS A 196 -14.72 2.90 -11.51
N MET A 197 -13.68 2.60 -10.73
CA MET A 197 -12.53 1.80 -11.16
C MET A 197 -12.91 0.36 -11.50
N SER A 198 -13.81 -0.27 -10.74
CA SER A 198 -14.32 -1.61 -11.06
C SER A 198 -15.08 -1.65 -12.40
N GLN A 199 -15.61 -0.52 -12.85
CA GLN A 199 -16.22 -0.34 -14.17
C GLN A 199 -15.24 0.13 -15.26
N GLY A 200 -13.94 0.23 -14.94
CA GLY A 200 -12.86 0.53 -15.87
C GLY A 200 -12.48 2.00 -15.99
N LEU A 201 -12.81 2.87 -15.01
CA LEU A 201 -12.51 4.32 -15.05
C LEU A 201 -11.09 4.65 -15.53
N LEU A 202 -10.07 3.93 -15.05
CA LEU A 202 -8.66 4.21 -15.36
C LEU A 202 -8.28 4.01 -16.84
N ASN A 203 -9.21 3.58 -17.70
CA ASN A 203 -9.04 3.48 -19.15
C ASN A 203 -9.72 4.65 -19.90
N TYR A 204 -10.48 5.49 -19.20
CA TYR A 204 -11.30 6.56 -19.77
C TYR A 204 -10.98 7.93 -19.15
N VAL A 205 -9.82 8.05 -18.51
CA VAL A 205 -9.23 9.32 -18.02
C VAL A 205 -7.71 9.22 -18.10
N ASP A 206 -7.05 10.37 -18.17
CA ASP A 206 -5.59 10.52 -18.14
C ASP A 206 -5.07 10.79 -16.70
N GLY A 207 -5.96 11.19 -15.78
CA GLY A 207 -5.66 11.45 -14.38
C GLY A 207 -6.92 11.51 -13.50
N LEU A 208 -6.76 11.25 -12.21
CA LEU A 208 -7.83 11.34 -11.22
C LEU A 208 -7.78 12.69 -10.51
N SER A 209 -8.93 13.32 -10.31
CA SER A 209 -9.04 14.60 -9.63
C SER A 209 -9.76 14.46 -8.29
N VAL A 210 -9.23 15.08 -7.24
CA VAL A 210 -9.80 15.00 -5.88
C VAL A 210 -9.80 16.36 -5.21
N HIS A 211 -10.83 16.64 -4.41
CA HIS A 211 -11.04 17.91 -3.72
C HIS A 211 -10.97 17.73 -2.19
N PRO A 212 -9.76 17.70 -1.59
CA PRO A 212 -9.55 17.38 -0.17
C PRO A 212 -9.91 18.54 0.79
N TYR A 213 -11.09 19.12 0.70
CA TYR A 213 -11.52 20.16 1.62
C TYR A 213 -11.65 19.66 3.06
N LYS A 214 -11.10 20.43 4.00
CA LYS A 214 -11.19 20.14 5.43
C LYS A 214 -11.02 21.41 6.28
N ASN A 215 -11.85 21.54 7.32
CA ASN A 215 -11.78 22.62 8.31
C ASN A 215 -10.71 22.33 9.39
N GLU A 216 -9.44 22.17 9.00
CA GLU A 216 -8.29 22.03 9.93
C GLU A 216 -6.96 22.24 9.20
N ALA A 217 -5.83 22.20 9.92
CA ALA A 217 -4.50 22.26 9.32
C ALA A 217 -4.21 21.00 8.47
N PRO A 218 -3.46 21.12 7.35
CA PRO A 218 -3.27 19.99 6.44
C PRO A 218 -2.51 18.81 7.07
N GLU A 219 -1.70 19.04 8.11
CA GLU A 219 -0.98 17.98 8.84
C GLU A 219 -1.83 17.20 9.86
N ALA A 220 -3.13 17.49 10.01
CA ALA A 220 -4.01 16.76 10.92
C ALA A 220 -4.36 15.32 10.45
N GLY A 221 -3.51 14.73 9.60
CA GLY A 221 -3.56 13.34 9.15
C GLY A 221 -4.51 13.06 7.98
N THR A 222 -5.44 13.95 7.66
CA THR A 222 -6.48 13.71 6.66
C THR A 222 -5.98 13.82 5.21
N VAL A 223 -5.16 14.83 4.90
CA VAL A 223 -4.51 14.98 3.58
C VAL A 223 -3.50 13.85 3.34
N ASP A 224 -2.71 13.51 4.36
CA ASP A 224 -1.76 12.39 4.32
C ASP A 224 -2.46 11.07 4.04
N TYR A 225 -3.57 10.81 4.73
CA TYR A 225 -4.42 9.63 4.56
C TYR A 225 -4.97 9.55 3.12
N LEU A 226 -5.55 10.64 2.61
CA LEU A 226 -6.17 10.65 1.29
C LEU A 226 -5.19 10.17 0.21
N TYR A 227 -4.04 10.84 0.11
CA TYR A 227 -3.11 10.57 -0.98
C TYR A 227 -2.40 9.24 -0.81
N THR A 228 -2.07 8.83 0.42
CA THR A 228 -1.47 7.51 0.68
C THR A 228 -2.42 6.38 0.28
N GLU A 229 -3.68 6.46 0.71
CA GLU A 229 -4.67 5.41 0.41
C GLU A 229 -5.03 5.39 -1.08
N LEU A 230 -5.16 6.55 -1.73
CA LEU A 230 -5.43 6.60 -3.17
C LEU A 230 -4.27 5.98 -3.98
N ARG A 231 -3.01 6.18 -3.57
CA ARG A 231 -1.85 5.50 -4.18
C ARG A 231 -1.88 3.99 -3.98
N ASN A 232 -2.37 3.52 -2.84
CA ASN A 232 -2.52 2.09 -2.58
C ASN A 232 -3.64 1.47 -3.42
N ILE A 233 -4.79 2.12 -3.52
CA ILE A 233 -5.91 1.71 -4.38
C ILE A 233 -5.48 1.68 -5.85
N LEU A 234 -4.74 2.69 -6.31
CA LEU A 234 -4.18 2.69 -7.67
C LEU A 234 -3.14 1.56 -7.85
N GLY A 235 -2.34 1.30 -6.84
CA GLY A 235 -1.37 0.20 -6.82
C GLY A 235 -2.01 -1.18 -6.94
N SER A 236 -3.16 -1.42 -6.31
CA SER A 236 -3.89 -2.69 -6.44
C SER A 236 -4.45 -2.92 -7.84
N HIS A 237 -4.56 -1.87 -8.66
CA HIS A 237 -4.91 -1.93 -10.07
C HIS A 237 -3.68 -1.90 -11.01
N GLY A 238 -2.46 -2.04 -10.47
CA GLY A 238 -1.22 -2.01 -11.24
C GLY A 238 -0.86 -0.62 -11.79
N LYS A 239 -1.46 0.46 -11.27
CA LYS A 239 -1.26 1.84 -11.74
C LYS A 239 -0.84 2.80 -10.60
N ARG A 240 0.07 2.39 -9.71
CA ARG A 240 0.50 3.18 -8.52
C ARG A 240 0.89 4.63 -8.87
N ASP A 241 1.55 4.82 -10.01
CA ASP A 241 2.04 6.12 -10.49
C ASP A 241 1.03 6.88 -11.37
N PHE A 242 -0.23 6.44 -11.42
CA PHE A 242 -1.28 7.13 -12.18
C PHE A 242 -1.43 8.59 -11.69
N PRO A 243 -1.55 9.59 -12.59
CA PRO A 243 -1.60 10.99 -12.18
C PRO A 243 -2.78 11.28 -11.24
N ILE A 244 -2.49 11.98 -10.13
CA ILE A 244 -3.48 12.52 -9.19
C ILE A 244 -3.39 14.04 -9.24
N LEU A 245 -4.54 14.69 -9.38
CA LEU A 245 -4.72 16.13 -9.37
C LEU A 245 -5.48 16.51 -8.09
N GLY A 246 -5.00 17.50 -7.35
CA GLY A 246 -5.79 18.24 -6.38
C GLY A 246 -6.61 19.27 -7.14
N GLY A 247 -7.75 18.82 -7.68
CA GLY A 247 -8.63 19.59 -8.57
C GLY A 247 -9.16 20.86 -7.92
N GLU A 248 -9.34 20.83 -6.60
CA GLU A 248 -9.62 21.99 -5.76
C GLU A 248 -9.12 21.71 -4.34
N PHE A 249 -8.55 22.70 -3.66
CA PHE A 249 -8.40 22.69 -2.20
C PHE A 249 -8.30 24.13 -1.71
N GLY A 250 -8.76 24.39 -0.49
CA GLY A 250 -8.76 25.74 0.04
C GLY A 250 -9.15 25.81 1.51
N PHE A 251 -8.96 26.99 2.08
CA PHE A 251 -9.26 27.29 3.47
C PHE A 251 -10.01 28.61 3.54
N SER A 252 -11.28 28.58 3.93
CA SER A 252 -12.07 29.80 4.09
C SER A 252 -11.77 30.46 5.42
N THR A 253 -11.61 31.79 5.45
CA THR A 253 -11.40 32.50 6.72
C THR A 253 -12.62 32.57 7.62
N SER A 254 -13.81 32.16 7.13
CA SER A 254 -15.01 32.02 7.97
C SER A 254 -15.03 30.71 8.76
N TRP A 255 -14.15 29.76 8.45
CA TRP A 255 -14.12 28.46 9.12
C TRP A 255 -13.52 28.54 10.51
N SER A 256 -14.11 27.80 11.45
CA SER A 256 -13.79 27.84 12.88
C SER A 256 -12.32 27.52 13.22
N ASN A 257 -11.66 26.69 12.41
CA ASN A 257 -10.27 26.27 12.64
C ASN A 257 -9.25 26.99 11.73
N VAL A 258 -9.72 27.82 10.80
CA VAL A 258 -8.86 28.72 10.02
C VAL A 258 -8.84 30.10 10.68
N GLN A 259 -9.97 30.62 11.18
CA GLN A 259 -10.10 31.81 12.03
C GLN A 259 -9.67 33.16 11.44
N ASN A 260 -8.65 33.22 10.57
CA ASN A 260 -8.07 34.46 10.05
C ASN A 260 -7.22 34.22 8.79
N GLU A 261 -6.87 35.32 8.11
CA GLU A 261 -6.10 35.27 6.86
C GLU A 261 -4.65 34.76 7.03
N LYS A 262 -4.08 34.84 8.24
CA LYS A 262 -2.73 34.30 8.51
C LYS A 262 -2.76 32.77 8.47
N ASN A 263 -3.71 32.13 9.13
CA ASN A 263 -3.81 30.67 9.08
C ASN A 263 -4.17 30.17 7.68
N GLN A 264 -5.03 30.88 6.94
CA GLN A 264 -5.28 30.59 5.53
C GLN A 264 -3.96 30.56 4.73
N ALA A 265 -3.10 31.58 4.90
CA ALA A 265 -1.82 31.65 4.22
C ALA A 265 -0.86 30.52 4.63
N GLU A 266 -0.81 30.18 5.92
CA GLU A 266 0.01 29.07 6.45
C GLU A 266 -0.44 27.74 5.85
N PHE A 267 -1.75 27.45 5.88
CA PHE A 267 -2.28 26.16 5.46
C PHE A 267 -2.15 25.95 3.95
N LEU A 268 -2.44 26.99 3.14
CA LEU A 268 -2.25 26.92 1.69
C LEU A 268 -0.78 26.67 1.32
N ALA A 269 0.16 27.40 1.94
CA ALA A 269 1.59 27.23 1.65
C ALA A 269 2.09 25.82 2.04
N ARG A 270 1.66 25.29 3.19
CA ARG A 270 2.06 23.94 3.64
C ARG A 270 1.46 22.85 2.78
N GLN A 271 0.17 22.94 2.44
CA GLN A 271 -0.50 21.92 1.63
C GLN A 271 0.10 21.83 0.22
N LEU A 272 0.54 22.95 -0.37
CA LEU A 272 1.28 22.92 -1.64
C LEU A 272 2.59 22.12 -1.55
N VAL A 273 3.34 22.22 -0.46
CA VAL A 273 4.54 21.40 -0.22
C VAL A 273 4.17 19.92 0.00
N MET A 274 3.06 19.65 0.70
CA MET A 274 2.57 18.27 0.87
C MET A 274 2.12 17.65 -0.45
N HIS A 275 1.48 18.41 -1.34
CA HIS A 275 1.12 17.95 -2.67
C HIS A 275 2.37 17.57 -3.51
N ASP A 276 3.47 18.33 -3.40
CA ASP A 276 4.75 17.93 -3.99
C ASP A 276 5.27 16.61 -3.41
N TYR A 277 5.17 16.41 -2.08
CA TYR A 277 5.57 15.17 -1.41
C TYR A 277 4.79 13.94 -1.90
N TYR A 278 3.48 14.07 -2.14
CA TYR A 278 2.62 12.99 -2.60
C TYR A 278 2.57 12.81 -4.14
N ASN A 279 3.43 13.53 -4.86
CA ASN A 279 3.46 13.54 -6.32
C ASN A 279 2.10 13.90 -6.94
N VAL A 280 1.40 14.87 -6.35
CA VAL A 280 0.20 15.47 -6.93
C VAL A 280 0.64 16.36 -8.09
N VAL A 281 0.17 16.05 -9.30
CA VAL A 281 0.69 16.68 -10.51
C VAL A 281 0.13 18.10 -10.71
N SER A 282 -1.10 18.35 -10.26
CA SER A 282 -1.78 19.64 -10.38
C SER A 282 -2.40 20.00 -9.05
N SER A 283 -2.16 21.21 -8.56
CA SER A 283 -2.69 21.68 -7.27
C SER A 283 -3.43 23.00 -7.47
N ILE A 284 -4.76 22.99 -7.37
CA ILE A 284 -5.58 24.17 -7.62
C ILE A 284 -6.09 24.75 -6.30
N VAL A 285 -5.67 25.98 -6.00
CA VAL A 285 -6.13 26.73 -4.84
C VAL A 285 -7.53 27.31 -5.09
N TYR A 286 -8.49 26.98 -4.23
CA TYR A 286 -9.80 27.61 -4.19
C TYR A 286 -9.77 28.74 -3.14
N ASP A 287 -9.85 30.01 -3.51
CA ASP A 287 -10.00 30.54 -4.89
C ASP A 287 -9.20 31.84 -5.12
N PHE A 288 -9.26 32.41 -6.33
CA PHE A 288 -8.47 33.59 -6.65
C PHE A 288 -8.93 34.82 -5.86
N ARG A 289 -10.23 35.12 -5.84
CA ARG A 289 -10.78 36.39 -5.33
C ARG A 289 -12.06 36.13 -4.57
N ASN A 290 -12.14 36.62 -3.33
CA ASN A 290 -13.35 36.54 -2.50
C ASN A 290 -14.61 36.88 -3.33
N ASP A 291 -15.55 35.94 -3.39
CA ASP A 291 -16.77 36.06 -4.20
C ASP A 291 -17.78 37.05 -3.63
N GLY A 292 -17.62 37.44 -2.37
CA GLY A 292 -18.44 38.45 -1.72
C GLY A 292 -17.75 39.09 -0.53
N THR A 293 -18.54 39.82 0.28
CA THR A 293 -18.04 40.61 1.41
C THR A 293 -18.63 40.18 2.76
N ASP A 294 -19.46 39.14 2.79
CA ASP A 294 -20.02 38.59 4.04
C ASP A 294 -18.97 37.72 4.74
N PRO A 295 -18.44 38.11 5.92
CA PRO A 295 -17.41 37.36 6.62
C PRO A 295 -17.87 36.00 7.16
N ASN A 296 -19.18 35.75 7.25
CA ASN A 296 -19.73 34.49 7.78
C ASN A 296 -20.01 33.44 6.69
N ASN A 297 -20.02 33.85 5.42
CA ASN A 297 -20.23 32.94 4.30
C ASN A 297 -18.89 32.34 3.85
N ALA A 298 -18.75 31.01 3.87
CA ALA A 298 -17.51 30.35 3.46
C ALA A 298 -17.10 30.68 2.02
N GLU A 299 -18.03 30.63 1.08
CA GLU A 299 -17.78 30.92 -0.34
C GLU A 299 -17.27 32.35 -0.58
N HIS A 300 -17.69 33.29 0.26
CA HIS A 300 -17.22 34.68 0.15
C HIS A 300 -15.76 34.89 0.62
N ASN A 301 -15.14 33.89 1.25
CA ASN A 301 -13.92 34.08 2.06
C ASN A 301 -12.77 33.11 1.73
N PHE A 302 -12.84 32.39 0.62
CA PHE A 302 -11.75 31.53 0.14
C PHE A 302 -10.63 32.29 -0.57
N GLY A 303 -10.94 33.43 -1.18
CA GLY A 303 -10.04 34.17 -2.05
C GLY A 303 -8.65 34.39 -1.47
N ILE A 304 -7.62 34.34 -2.31
CA ILE A 304 -6.26 34.77 -1.94
C ILE A 304 -6.07 36.30 -2.08
N ILE A 305 -7.00 36.97 -2.76
CA ILE A 305 -7.20 38.42 -2.70
C ILE A 305 -8.63 38.72 -2.27
N ARG A 306 -8.87 39.91 -1.72
CA ARG A 306 -10.21 40.35 -1.33
C ARG A 306 -11.01 40.80 -2.55
N ASN A 307 -12.32 40.94 -2.38
CA ASN A 307 -13.26 41.32 -3.43
C ASN A 307 -12.89 42.68 -4.09
N ASP A 308 -12.30 43.60 -3.32
CA ASP A 308 -11.81 44.92 -3.76
C ASP A 308 -10.39 44.91 -4.38
N TYR A 309 -9.83 43.72 -4.63
CA TYR A 309 -8.46 43.46 -5.10
C TYR A 309 -7.33 43.77 -4.12
N SER A 310 -7.62 44.11 -2.87
CA SER A 310 -6.56 44.18 -1.86
C SER A 310 -5.97 42.79 -1.61
N ILE A 311 -4.63 42.74 -1.50
CA ILE A 311 -3.88 41.49 -1.36
C ILE A 311 -4.09 40.92 0.05
N LYS A 312 -4.37 39.61 0.16
CA LYS A 312 -4.36 38.89 1.45
C LYS A 312 -2.97 38.25 1.67
N PRO A 313 -2.58 37.94 2.92
CA PRO A 313 -1.35 37.22 3.23
C PRO A 313 -1.14 35.94 2.40
N ALA A 314 -2.22 35.24 2.04
CA ALA A 314 -2.18 34.02 1.24
C ALA A 314 -1.53 34.22 -0.14
N TYR A 315 -1.88 35.31 -0.85
CA TYR A 315 -1.26 35.65 -2.13
C TYR A 315 0.25 35.83 -2.00
N THR A 316 0.70 36.58 -0.98
CA THR A 316 2.13 36.83 -0.75
C THR A 316 2.87 35.56 -0.34
N ALA A 317 2.26 34.70 0.48
CA ALA A 317 2.85 33.43 0.91
C ALA A 317 3.07 32.48 -0.28
N ILE A 318 2.06 32.35 -1.16
CA ILE A 318 2.17 31.56 -2.39
C ILE A 318 3.24 32.17 -3.30
N GLN A 319 3.20 33.48 -3.56
CA GLN A 319 4.20 34.15 -4.39
C GLN A 319 5.63 33.90 -3.88
N THR A 320 5.84 34.01 -2.58
CA THR A 320 7.14 33.78 -1.93
C THR A 320 7.59 32.33 -2.11
N GLN A 321 6.69 31.37 -1.91
CA GLN A 321 6.96 29.95 -2.15
C GLN A 321 7.37 29.70 -3.59
N ARG A 322 6.57 30.17 -4.56
CA ARG A 322 6.81 29.96 -5.99
C ARG A 322 8.15 30.52 -6.42
N GLN A 323 8.53 31.71 -5.93
CA GLN A 323 9.83 32.32 -6.22
C GLN A 323 11.01 31.55 -5.62
N ASN A 324 10.87 31.04 -4.39
CA ASN A 324 11.97 30.34 -3.71
C ASN A 324 12.18 28.91 -4.20
N LEU A 325 11.13 28.27 -4.74
CA LEU A 325 11.17 26.91 -5.26
C LEU A 325 11.24 26.84 -6.79
N ALA A 326 11.29 27.99 -7.47
CA ALA A 326 11.35 28.06 -8.93
C ALA A 326 12.52 27.24 -9.50
N GLY A 327 12.22 26.34 -10.44
CA GLY A 327 13.22 25.49 -11.11
C GLY A 327 13.77 24.35 -10.25
N LEU A 328 13.32 24.20 -9.00
CA LEU A 328 13.69 23.08 -8.14
C LEU A 328 12.64 21.97 -8.24
N THR A 329 13.09 20.73 -8.07
CA THR A 329 12.23 19.55 -7.95
C THR A 329 12.27 19.06 -6.51
N TYR A 330 11.11 18.67 -5.98
CA TYR A 330 11.02 18.00 -4.69
C TYR A 330 11.95 16.78 -4.67
N SER A 331 12.75 16.65 -3.62
CA SER A 331 13.75 15.60 -3.45
C SER A 331 13.34 14.63 -2.35
N LYS A 332 13.16 15.14 -1.13
CA LYS A 332 12.83 14.32 0.04
C LYS A 332 12.29 15.14 1.20
N ARG A 333 11.57 14.50 2.11
CA ARG A 333 11.26 15.05 3.44
C ARG A 333 12.40 14.67 4.37
N VAL A 334 12.92 15.64 5.11
CA VAL A 334 13.97 15.39 6.11
C VAL A 334 13.31 15.12 7.45
N THR A 335 13.63 13.97 8.03
CA THR A 335 13.13 13.56 9.35
C THR A 335 13.77 14.41 10.44
N THR A 336 12.97 14.84 11.40
CA THR A 336 13.41 15.59 12.60
C THR A 336 13.03 14.82 13.86
N SER A 337 13.79 15.01 14.94
CA SER A 337 13.46 14.43 16.24
C SER A 337 12.22 15.05 16.90
N ASP A 338 11.81 16.24 16.44
CA ASP A 338 10.57 16.89 16.85
C ASP A 338 9.54 16.72 15.73
N ALA A 339 8.48 15.97 16.00
CA ALA A 339 7.40 15.69 15.05
C ALA A 339 6.54 16.91 14.71
N SER A 340 6.68 18.03 15.43
CA SER A 340 6.09 19.31 15.00
C SER A 340 6.89 19.97 13.88
N VAL A 341 8.19 19.66 13.74
CA VAL A 341 9.04 20.24 12.71
C VAL A 341 8.85 19.52 11.38
N ARG A 342 8.84 20.30 10.31
CA ARG A 342 8.53 19.87 8.95
C ARG A 342 9.58 20.45 8.01
N LEU A 343 10.39 19.58 7.41
CA LEU A 343 11.50 19.93 6.53
C LEU A 343 11.36 19.19 5.19
N TYR A 344 11.27 19.93 4.08
CA TYR A 344 11.13 19.38 2.73
C TYR A 344 12.20 19.95 1.83
N GLU A 345 13.04 19.07 1.30
CA GLU A 345 14.16 19.43 0.46
C GLU A 345 13.75 19.46 -1.02
N TYR A 346 14.20 20.50 -1.69
CA TYR A 346 14.07 20.72 -3.12
C TYR A 346 15.46 20.89 -3.73
N THR A 347 15.69 20.28 -4.89
CA THR A 347 17.01 20.25 -5.54
C THR A 347 16.94 20.58 -7.03
N SER A 348 18.06 21.05 -7.55
CA SER A 348 18.35 21.22 -8.97
C SER A 348 19.84 21.00 -9.21
N ALA A 349 20.28 21.00 -10.47
CA ALA A 349 21.71 21.00 -10.80
C ALA A 349 22.46 22.21 -10.20
N SER A 350 21.76 23.31 -9.91
CA SER A 350 22.33 24.57 -9.41
C SER A 350 22.28 24.75 -7.88
N GLY A 351 21.67 23.83 -7.13
CA GLY A 351 21.64 23.92 -5.66
C GLY A 351 20.39 23.34 -5.01
N ARG A 352 20.30 23.53 -3.69
CA ARG A 352 19.29 22.94 -2.80
C ARG A 352 18.60 24.01 -1.95
N THR A 353 17.30 23.84 -1.72
CA THR A 353 16.48 24.69 -0.85
C THR A 353 15.67 23.79 0.09
N MET A 354 15.55 24.20 1.35
CA MET A 354 14.71 23.54 2.33
C MET A 354 13.46 24.40 2.59
N ALA A 355 12.27 23.88 2.32
CA ALA A 355 11.03 24.42 2.87
C ALA A 355 10.88 23.90 4.31
N ALA A 356 10.71 24.80 5.28
CA ALA A 356 10.77 24.45 6.69
C ALA A 356 9.72 25.19 7.54
N TRP A 357 9.04 24.49 8.45
CA TRP A 357 8.11 25.07 9.41
C TRP A 357 7.97 24.20 10.66
N THR A 358 7.20 24.68 11.64
CA THR A 358 6.66 23.88 12.75
C THR A 358 5.13 23.89 12.70
N THR A 359 4.48 22.79 13.10
CA THR A 359 3.01 22.71 13.16
C THR A 359 2.43 23.48 14.34
N SER A 360 3.24 23.77 15.37
CA SER A 360 2.83 24.55 16.54
C SER A 360 3.98 25.37 17.12
N GLY A 361 3.63 26.52 17.71
CA GLY A 361 4.55 27.41 18.39
C GLY A 361 5.72 27.90 17.53
N THR A 362 6.86 28.07 18.18
CA THR A 362 8.14 28.44 17.55
C THR A 362 9.19 27.42 17.94
N LYS A 363 10.04 27.02 17.00
CA LYS A 363 11.12 26.06 17.21
C LYS A 363 12.42 26.59 16.61
N SER A 364 13.55 26.13 17.13
CA SER A 364 14.86 26.38 16.50
C SER A 364 15.30 25.14 15.75
N ALA A 365 15.82 25.30 14.53
CA ALA A 365 16.39 24.22 13.74
C ALA A 365 17.72 24.66 13.12
N THR A 366 18.59 23.69 12.83
CA THR A 366 19.79 23.95 12.03
C THR A 366 19.59 23.40 10.63
N ILE A 367 19.57 24.27 9.64
CA ILE A 367 19.35 23.91 8.23
C ILE A 367 20.54 24.41 7.42
N TYR A 368 21.22 23.50 6.72
CA TYR A 368 22.46 23.79 5.97
C TYR A 368 23.49 24.58 6.79
N GLY A 369 23.68 24.18 8.06
CA GLY A 369 24.61 24.82 9.00
C GLY A 369 24.15 26.19 9.54
N LYS A 370 22.96 26.69 9.16
CA LYS A 370 22.39 27.94 9.67
C LYS A 370 21.39 27.66 10.77
N SER A 371 21.52 28.36 11.88
CA SER A 371 20.46 28.39 12.91
C SER A 371 19.29 29.21 12.38
N VAL A 372 18.10 28.61 12.36
CA VAL A 372 16.86 29.25 11.89
C VAL A 372 15.76 29.07 12.92
N THR A 373 14.92 30.10 13.03
CA THR A 373 13.69 30.07 13.82
C THR A 373 12.55 29.63 12.92
N LEU A 374 11.97 28.47 13.21
CA LEU A 374 10.79 27.93 12.56
C LEU A 374 9.54 28.44 13.26
N THR A 375 8.56 28.84 12.46
CA THR A 375 7.21 29.19 12.90
C THR A 375 6.21 28.35 12.15
N THR A 376 4.92 28.61 12.38
CA THR A 376 3.82 28.06 11.59
C THR A 376 3.84 28.49 10.12
N MET A 377 4.47 29.60 9.77
CA MET A 377 4.63 29.98 8.36
C MET A 377 5.87 29.28 7.75
N PRO A 378 5.76 28.64 6.58
CA PRO A 378 6.93 28.08 5.89
C PRO A 378 7.99 29.13 5.56
N ILE A 379 9.23 28.79 5.87
CA ILE A 379 10.44 29.51 5.42
C ILE A 379 11.18 28.68 4.36
N TYR A 380 11.98 29.33 3.53
CA TYR A 380 12.75 28.69 2.47
C TYR A 380 14.22 28.98 2.64
N VAL A 381 14.99 28.00 3.09
CA VAL A 381 16.41 28.14 3.41
C VAL A 381 17.24 27.59 2.24
N LYS A 382 17.97 28.47 1.56
CA LYS A 382 18.89 28.08 0.49
C LYS A 382 20.24 27.65 1.07
N GLU A 383 20.78 26.56 0.55
CA GLU A 383 22.16 26.17 0.80
C GLU A 383 23.09 27.21 0.16
N THR A 384 23.91 27.87 0.96
CA THR A 384 24.91 28.83 0.44
C THR A 384 26.19 28.10 0.14
N THR A 385 26.54 27.97 -1.13
CA THR A 385 27.84 27.50 -1.58
C THR A 385 28.90 28.57 -1.25
N THR A 386 29.71 28.33 -0.22
CA THR A 386 30.91 29.17 0.06
C THR A 386 32.20 28.56 -0.47
N THR A 387 32.14 27.52 -1.30
CA THR A 387 33.34 26.92 -1.90
C THR A 387 33.13 26.59 -3.39
N PRO A 388 34.13 26.87 -4.26
CA PRO A 388 34.13 26.37 -5.63
C PRO A 388 34.25 24.84 -5.62
N PRO A 389 33.84 24.13 -6.69
CA PRO A 389 33.98 22.68 -6.75
C PRO A 389 35.46 22.31 -6.56
N PRO A 390 35.77 21.24 -5.81
CA PRO A 390 37.15 20.86 -5.56
C PRO A 390 37.81 20.39 -6.88
N PRO A 391 39.11 20.64 -7.08
CA PRO A 391 39.85 19.96 -8.12
C PRO A 391 39.86 18.44 -7.82
N PRO A 392 40.02 17.59 -8.84
CA PRO A 392 40.16 16.15 -8.61
C PRO A 392 41.34 15.91 -7.65
N PRO A 393 41.21 15.06 -6.63
CA PRO A 393 42.25 14.88 -5.64
C PRO A 393 43.50 14.25 -6.30
N PRO A 394 44.72 14.72 -5.97
CA PRO A 394 45.93 13.99 -6.28
C PRO A 394 45.97 12.70 -5.45
N GLU A 395 46.44 11.61 -6.07
CA GLU A 395 46.68 10.35 -5.37
C GLU A 395 47.73 10.56 -4.27
N ASP A 396 47.34 10.29 -3.03
CA ASP A 396 48.24 10.13 -1.89
C ASP A 396 47.91 8.82 -1.16
N PRO A 397 48.92 8.21 -0.49
CA PRO A 397 49.02 6.78 -0.24
C PRO A 397 48.01 6.25 0.79
N PRO A 398 47.74 4.93 0.80
CA PRO A 398 46.62 4.38 1.56
C PRO A 398 46.84 4.54 3.07
N ALA A 399 45.95 5.28 3.71
CA ALA A 399 45.72 5.16 5.14
C ALA A 399 44.98 3.84 5.44
N PRO A 400 45.28 3.15 6.55
CA PRO A 400 44.61 1.90 6.88
C PRO A 400 43.12 2.16 7.15
N PRO A 401 42.22 1.29 6.66
CA PRO A 401 40.80 1.52 6.75
C PRO A 401 40.32 1.51 8.21
N PRO A 402 39.37 2.38 8.60
CA PRO A 402 38.58 2.14 9.79
C PRO A 402 37.85 0.81 9.61
N THR A 403 37.98 -0.08 10.58
CA THR A 403 37.28 -1.36 10.56
C THR A 403 35.78 -1.10 10.69
N ASP A 404 35.04 -1.34 9.62
CA ASP A 404 33.59 -1.42 9.65
C ASP A 404 33.14 -2.39 10.76
N PRO A 405 32.06 -2.08 11.50
CA PRO A 405 31.38 -3.09 12.28
C PRO A 405 31.05 -4.27 11.35
N PRO A 406 31.26 -5.53 11.78
CA PRO A 406 30.97 -6.68 10.93
C PRO A 406 29.52 -6.60 10.43
N ALA A 407 29.34 -6.82 9.13
CA ALA A 407 28.03 -6.99 8.53
C ALA A 407 27.23 -8.02 9.35
N PRO A 408 25.94 -7.77 9.63
CA PRO A 408 25.13 -8.71 10.38
C PRO A 408 25.13 -10.08 9.67
N PRO A 409 25.23 -11.20 10.40
CA PRO A 409 25.05 -12.51 9.80
C PRO A 409 23.67 -12.57 9.12
N PRO A 410 23.52 -13.29 8.00
CA PRO A 410 22.23 -13.42 7.33
C PRO A 410 21.20 -13.91 8.36
N THR A 411 20.09 -13.17 8.49
CA THR A 411 18.95 -13.63 9.27
C THR A 411 18.53 -14.98 8.69
N SER A 412 18.77 -16.06 9.42
CA SER A 412 18.02 -17.29 9.20
C SER A 412 16.57 -16.87 9.36
N SER A 413 15.71 -17.10 8.36
CA SER A 413 14.28 -16.78 8.47
C SER A 413 13.69 -17.64 9.58
N ASN A 414 13.77 -17.15 10.82
CA ASN A 414 13.16 -17.79 11.96
C ASN A 414 11.66 -17.52 11.78
N THR A 415 10.92 -18.56 11.39
CA THR A 415 9.48 -18.43 11.19
C THR A 415 8.84 -18.03 12.52
N ILE A 416 8.22 -16.85 12.55
CA ILE A 416 7.46 -16.39 13.71
C ILE A 416 6.29 -17.36 13.94
N PRO A 417 6.17 -17.97 15.14
CA PRO A 417 5.03 -18.80 15.48
C PRO A 417 3.74 -17.98 15.36
N ALA A 418 2.78 -18.48 14.58
CA ALA A 418 1.48 -17.86 14.51
C ALA A 418 0.62 -18.27 15.71
N GLY A 419 -0.19 -17.34 16.23
CA GLY A 419 -1.02 -17.61 17.38
C GLY A 419 -1.84 -16.42 17.87
N VAL A 420 -2.79 -16.76 18.74
CA VAL A 420 -3.58 -15.79 19.50
C VAL A 420 -3.10 -15.87 20.94
N GLY A 421 -2.61 -14.74 21.44
CA GLY A 421 -2.09 -14.60 22.78
C GLY A 421 -2.82 -13.57 23.60
N VAL A 422 -2.34 -13.40 24.82
CA VAL A 422 -2.89 -12.45 25.79
C VAL A 422 -1.75 -11.81 26.60
N ASN A 423 -1.90 -10.53 26.96
CA ASN A 423 -1.01 -9.84 27.89
C ASN A 423 -1.25 -10.31 29.34
N ILE A 424 -0.18 -10.37 30.14
CA ILE A 424 -0.23 -10.63 31.59
C ILE A 424 0.68 -9.66 32.36
N HIS A 425 0.36 -9.43 33.64
CA HIS A 425 1.14 -8.58 34.56
C HIS A 425 1.66 -9.33 35.80
N PHE A 426 1.91 -10.63 35.67
CA PHE A 426 2.53 -11.44 36.73
C PHE A 426 3.73 -12.23 36.21
N THR A 427 4.64 -12.54 37.12
CA THR A 427 5.77 -13.45 36.92
C THR A 427 5.56 -14.73 37.74
N GLY A 428 6.48 -15.70 37.62
CA GLY A 428 6.30 -17.03 38.21
C GLY A 428 5.31 -17.90 37.42
N ALA A 429 4.86 -19.01 38.01
CA ALA A 429 3.96 -19.97 37.34
C ALA A 429 2.66 -20.23 38.12
N PRO A 430 1.81 -19.21 38.35
CA PRO A 430 0.54 -19.43 39.03
C PRO A 430 -0.35 -20.34 38.19
N ALA A 431 -0.56 -21.57 38.67
CA ALA A 431 -1.23 -22.62 37.89
C ALA A 431 -2.65 -22.20 37.44
N ARG A 432 -3.40 -21.51 38.31
CA ARG A 432 -4.76 -21.05 38.01
C ARG A 432 -4.81 -20.14 36.78
N ASP A 433 -3.96 -19.12 36.74
CA ASP A 433 -3.93 -18.16 35.64
C ASP A 433 -3.48 -18.86 34.34
N LEU A 434 -2.39 -19.64 34.39
CA LEU A 434 -1.88 -20.34 33.22
C LEU A 434 -2.85 -21.39 32.66
N ASP A 435 -3.58 -22.09 33.52
CA ASP A 435 -4.61 -23.06 33.12
C ASP A 435 -5.82 -22.35 32.50
N LEU A 436 -6.26 -21.21 33.07
CA LEU A 436 -7.34 -20.41 32.50
C LEU A 436 -6.97 -19.81 31.14
N ILE A 437 -5.74 -19.33 30.97
CA ILE A 437 -5.20 -18.86 29.68
C ILE A 437 -5.27 -19.99 28.65
N LYS A 438 -4.76 -21.18 29.00
CA LYS A 438 -4.79 -22.35 28.12
C LYS A 438 -6.23 -22.75 27.75
N ASN A 439 -7.13 -22.75 28.74
CA ASN A 439 -8.52 -23.18 28.57
C ASN A 439 -9.37 -22.21 27.75
N ALA A 440 -8.98 -20.93 27.66
CA ALA A 440 -9.57 -19.98 26.71
C ALA A 440 -9.13 -20.23 25.26
N GLY A 441 -8.12 -21.08 25.04
CA GLY A 441 -7.57 -21.35 23.72
C GLY A 441 -6.43 -20.40 23.31
N PHE A 442 -5.91 -19.59 24.24
CA PHE A 442 -4.68 -18.84 23.99
C PHE A 442 -3.49 -19.80 23.90
N ASN A 443 -2.63 -19.58 22.91
CA ASN A 443 -1.41 -20.37 22.69
C ASN A 443 -0.14 -19.52 22.74
N MET A 444 -0.26 -18.24 23.10
CA MET A 444 0.85 -17.33 23.35
C MET A 444 0.57 -16.46 24.58
N VAL A 445 1.62 -16.00 25.25
CA VAL A 445 1.52 -15.01 26.33
C VAL A 445 2.57 -13.94 26.09
N ARG A 446 2.16 -12.68 26.09
CA ARG A 446 3.05 -11.52 26.00
C ARG A 446 3.20 -10.84 27.36
N THR A 447 4.42 -10.54 27.77
CA THR A 447 4.67 -9.81 29.02
C THR A 447 6.07 -9.19 29.05
N ASP A 448 6.25 -8.21 29.94
CA ASP A 448 7.53 -7.54 30.17
C ASP A 448 8.59 -8.54 30.70
N LEU A 449 9.83 -8.42 30.23
CA LEU A 449 11.04 -8.98 30.82
C LEU A 449 11.90 -7.82 31.31
N LYS A 450 11.56 -7.30 32.50
CA LYS A 450 12.10 -6.04 33.02
C LYS A 450 13.57 -6.13 33.42
N TRP A 451 14.41 -5.30 32.81
CA TRP A 451 15.85 -5.26 33.00
C TRP A 451 16.23 -4.91 34.44
N ASP A 452 15.55 -3.94 35.06
CA ASP A 452 15.80 -3.54 36.45
C ASP A 452 15.40 -4.62 37.47
N GLN A 453 14.41 -5.44 37.14
CA GLN A 453 14.00 -6.59 37.97
C GLN A 453 14.98 -7.76 37.85
N VAL A 454 15.56 -7.98 36.67
CA VAL A 454 16.54 -9.05 36.46
C VAL A 454 17.93 -8.62 36.94
N GLU A 455 18.34 -7.37 36.72
CA GLU A 455 19.66 -6.84 37.06
C GLU A 455 19.55 -5.75 38.12
N SER A 456 19.40 -6.16 39.38
CA SER A 456 19.41 -5.26 40.54
C SER A 456 20.82 -4.94 41.05
N THR A 457 21.83 -5.67 40.58
CA THR A 457 23.26 -5.40 40.81
C THR A 457 24.00 -5.52 39.49
N LYS A 458 24.83 -4.53 39.15
CA LYS A 458 25.45 -4.41 37.83
C LYS A 458 26.24 -5.67 37.47
N GLY A 459 25.87 -6.31 36.35
CA GLY A 459 26.44 -7.56 35.84
C GLY A 459 25.96 -8.85 36.52
N GLN A 460 25.01 -8.77 37.46
CA GLN A 460 24.45 -9.93 38.17
C GLN A 460 22.96 -10.08 37.82
N TYR A 461 22.61 -11.18 37.16
CA TYR A 461 21.25 -11.42 36.67
C TYR A 461 20.50 -12.46 37.51
N VAL A 462 19.30 -12.12 37.98
CA VAL A 462 18.40 -12.98 38.75
C VAL A 462 17.15 -13.31 37.93
N TRP A 463 17.08 -14.54 37.43
CA TRP A 463 16.06 -14.96 36.46
C TRP A 463 14.89 -15.77 37.05
N THR A 464 14.95 -16.13 38.32
CA THR A 464 14.12 -17.19 38.92
C THR A 464 12.62 -17.09 38.61
N GLN A 465 12.03 -15.90 38.71
CA GLN A 465 10.58 -15.73 38.46
C GLN A 465 10.23 -15.83 36.96
N TYR A 466 11.12 -15.39 36.08
CA TYR A 466 10.95 -15.50 34.63
C TYR A 466 11.22 -16.92 34.13
N ASP A 467 12.18 -17.64 34.72
CA ASP A 467 12.39 -19.07 34.45
C ASP A 467 11.13 -19.87 34.76
N GLN A 468 10.57 -19.66 35.96
CA GLN A 468 9.33 -20.29 36.39
C GLN A 468 8.19 -20.00 35.41
N LEU A 469 8.00 -18.74 35.03
CA LEU A 469 6.96 -18.34 34.07
C LEU A 469 7.14 -19.04 32.72
N ILE A 470 8.33 -18.92 32.12
CA ILE A 470 8.62 -19.49 30.80
C ILE A 470 8.45 -21.01 30.81
N ASP A 471 8.96 -21.70 31.84
CA ASP A 471 8.80 -23.16 31.95
C ASP A 471 7.33 -23.54 32.18
N GLY A 472 6.59 -22.76 32.97
CA GLY A 472 5.16 -22.95 33.21
C GLY A 472 4.29 -22.77 31.96
N LEU A 473 4.64 -21.81 31.10
CA LEU A 473 4.01 -21.57 29.80
C LEU A 473 4.31 -22.70 28.82
N LEU A 474 5.58 -23.07 28.67
CA LEU A 474 6.00 -24.13 27.76
C LEU A 474 5.43 -25.50 28.14
N ALA A 475 5.30 -25.79 29.43
CA ALA A 475 4.64 -27.00 29.93
C ALA A 475 3.17 -27.12 29.50
N ARG A 476 2.53 -26.00 29.13
CA ARG A 476 1.14 -25.93 28.63
C ARG A 476 1.07 -25.75 27.11
N GLY A 477 2.21 -25.78 26.42
CA GLY A 477 2.30 -25.48 24.99
C GLY A 477 1.88 -24.04 24.68
N ILE A 478 2.18 -23.10 25.57
CA ILE A 478 1.98 -21.66 25.37
C ILE A 478 3.33 -21.04 25.02
N THR A 479 3.40 -20.31 23.91
CA THR A 479 4.62 -19.66 23.42
C THR A 479 4.88 -18.36 24.20
N PRO A 480 6.06 -18.19 24.84
CA PRO A 480 6.43 -16.94 25.47
C PRO A 480 6.80 -15.86 24.44
N TYR A 481 6.20 -14.68 24.59
CA TYR A 481 6.54 -13.43 23.90
C TYR A 481 7.02 -12.44 24.97
N MET A 482 8.32 -12.18 25.03
CA MET A 482 8.94 -11.41 26.10
C MET A 482 9.40 -10.04 25.59
N ILE A 483 8.91 -8.97 26.21
CA ILE A 483 9.33 -7.61 25.89
C ILE A 483 10.63 -7.32 26.64
N LEU A 484 11.69 -6.97 25.92
CA LEU A 484 12.93 -6.49 26.53
C LEU A 484 12.74 -5.01 26.84
N ASP A 485 12.56 -4.70 28.11
CA ASP A 485 12.28 -3.36 28.62
C ASP A 485 12.68 -3.28 30.11
N TYR A 486 12.46 -2.21 30.84
CA TYR A 486 12.75 -0.86 30.36
C TYR A 486 14.20 -0.51 30.77
N ASN A 487 14.54 0.76 30.92
CA ASN A 487 15.89 1.20 31.31
C ASN A 487 16.23 0.83 32.76
N ASN A 488 17.51 0.94 33.13
CA ASN A 488 18.01 0.60 34.45
C ASN A 488 18.86 1.74 35.04
N THR A 489 18.51 2.18 36.25
CA THR A 489 19.16 3.31 36.95
C THR A 489 20.63 3.02 37.29
N LEU A 490 21.03 1.75 37.38
CA LEU A 490 22.44 1.33 37.54
C LEU A 490 23.36 1.81 36.40
N TYR A 491 22.77 2.22 35.27
CA TYR A 491 23.47 2.70 34.08
C TYR A 491 23.26 4.22 33.86
N GLY A 492 22.82 4.94 34.89
CA GLY A 492 22.71 6.40 34.89
C GLY A 492 21.44 6.93 34.23
N ALA A 493 20.41 6.08 34.07
CA ALA A 493 19.08 6.51 33.63
C ALA A 493 18.34 7.27 34.75
N GLY A 494 17.54 8.28 34.38
CA GLY A 494 16.72 9.04 35.34
C GLY A 494 15.50 8.26 35.86
N SER A 495 15.01 7.29 35.09
CA SER A 495 13.93 6.36 35.46
C SER A 495 13.98 5.13 34.54
N GLY A 496 13.18 4.11 34.85
CA GLY A 496 13.00 2.96 33.95
C GLY A 496 12.41 3.37 32.58
N MET A 497 11.47 4.31 32.55
CA MET A 497 10.85 4.80 31.30
C MET A 497 11.72 5.80 30.51
N ALA A 498 12.93 6.11 30.96
CA ALA A 498 13.84 6.96 30.21
C ALA A 498 14.37 6.21 28.99
N GLY A 499 14.35 6.83 27.81
CA GLY A 499 14.92 6.25 26.62
C GLY A 499 16.39 5.87 26.79
N ILE A 500 16.85 4.85 26.06
CA ILE A 500 18.26 4.44 26.03
C ILE A 500 19.02 5.42 25.14
N THR A 501 19.84 6.29 25.73
CA THR A 501 20.46 7.44 25.02
C THR A 501 21.98 7.48 25.10
N THR A 502 22.60 6.88 26.12
CA THR A 502 24.05 6.89 26.30
C THR A 502 24.69 5.56 25.92
N SER A 503 25.98 5.58 25.55
CA SER A 503 26.74 4.36 25.24
C SER A 503 26.78 3.36 26.41
N THR A 504 26.86 3.85 27.64
CA THR A 504 26.80 3.02 28.86
C THR A 504 25.46 2.30 28.99
N GLN A 505 24.34 2.99 28.74
CA GLN A 505 23.01 2.38 28.76
C GLN A 505 22.83 1.37 27.62
N ILE A 506 23.26 1.71 26.40
CA ILE A 506 23.22 0.80 25.24
C ILE A 506 24.00 -0.48 25.54
N GLN A 507 25.22 -0.37 26.07
CA GLN A 507 26.05 -1.53 26.39
C GLN A 507 25.42 -2.39 27.51
N GLY A 508 24.88 -1.77 28.55
CA GLY A 508 24.19 -2.47 29.64
C GLY A 508 22.99 -3.27 29.13
N PHE A 509 22.10 -2.60 28.39
CA PHE A 509 20.91 -3.23 27.84
C PHE A 509 21.28 -4.33 26.84
N THR A 510 22.33 -4.12 26.03
CA THR A 510 22.86 -5.14 25.10
C THR A 510 23.34 -6.39 25.84
N ASN A 511 24.03 -6.24 26.98
CA ASN A 511 24.48 -7.37 27.79
C ASN A 511 23.30 -8.15 28.38
N PHE A 512 22.30 -7.44 28.89
CA PHE A 512 21.07 -8.03 29.40
C PHE A 512 20.30 -8.81 28.31
N ALA A 513 20.05 -8.19 27.17
CA ALA A 513 19.35 -8.82 26.04
C ALA A 513 20.12 -10.05 25.52
N LYS A 514 21.45 -9.95 25.41
CA LYS A 514 22.33 -11.09 25.06
C LYS A 514 22.24 -12.21 26.10
N ALA A 515 22.20 -11.89 27.39
CA ALA A 515 22.06 -12.87 28.46
C ALA A 515 20.69 -13.57 28.43
N ALA A 516 19.61 -12.83 28.14
CA ALA A 516 18.27 -13.39 27.94
C ALA A 516 18.24 -14.37 26.75
N ALA A 517 18.78 -13.97 25.60
CA ALA A 517 18.88 -14.83 24.41
C ALA A 517 19.71 -16.09 24.67
N ALA A 518 20.85 -15.96 25.37
CA ALA A 518 21.67 -17.11 25.74
C ALA A 518 20.95 -18.07 26.70
N ARG A 519 20.25 -17.53 27.70
CA ARG A 519 19.58 -18.31 28.75
C ARG A 519 18.42 -19.12 28.19
N TYR A 520 17.63 -18.53 27.30
CA TYR A 520 16.44 -19.16 26.75
C TYR A 520 16.64 -19.76 25.35
N LYS A 521 17.90 -19.98 24.98
CA LYS A 521 18.28 -20.59 23.71
C LYS A 521 17.51 -21.87 23.44
N GLY A 522 16.91 -21.96 22.25
CA GLY A 522 16.12 -23.13 21.83
C GLY A 522 14.72 -23.24 22.41
N LYS A 523 14.29 -22.33 23.30
CA LYS A 523 12.91 -22.28 23.83
C LYS A 523 11.91 -21.58 22.91
N LYS A 524 12.35 -21.14 21.71
CA LYS A 524 11.54 -20.45 20.67
C LYS A 524 10.76 -19.23 21.20
N ILE A 525 11.40 -18.46 22.08
CA ILE A 525 10.83 -17.21 22.61
C ILE A 525 10.84 -16.14 21.51
N ILE A 526 9.76 -15.37 21.43
CA ILE A 526 9.71 -14.11 20.68
C ILE A 526 10.19 -13.00 21.61
N PHE A 527 11.28 -12.33 21.27
CA PHE A 527 11.75 -11.16 22.00
C PHE A 527 11.35 -9.89 21.27
N GLU A 528 10.72 -8.95 21.96
CA GLU A 528 10.42 -7.63 21.40
C GLU A 528 11.33 -6.57 22.00
N ILE A 529 11.93 -5.71 21.16
CA ILE A 529 12.79 -4.63 21.65
C ILE A 529 11.92 -3.42 21.97
N TRP A 530 11.72 -3.19 23.27
CA TRP A 530 11.01 -2.06 23.88
C TRP A 530 9.50 -1.99 23.58
N ASN A 531 8.72 -1.53 24.57
CA ASN A 531 7.29 -1.26 24.43
C ASN A 531 7.03 0.20 24.03
N GLU A 532 6.32 0.43 22.92
CA GLU A 532 5.79 1.75 22.52
C GLU A 532 6.80 2.91 22.53
N PRO A 533 8.00 2.76 21.92
CA PRO A 533 9.02 3.80 21.93
C PRO A 533 8.60 5.09 21.18
N ASN A 534 7.45 5.05 20.47
CA ASN A 534 6.85 6.18 19.80
C ASN A 534 5.97 7.07 20.70
N LEU A 535 5.81 6.74 21.99
CA LEU A 535 5.07 7.55 22.96
C LEU A 535 5.98 8.18 24.01
N ASP A 536 5.71 9.45 24.38
CA ASP A 536 6.46 10.18 25.42
C ASP A 536 6.46 9.46 26.78
N ILE A 537 5.40 8.73 27.10
CA ILE A 537 5.28 8.07 28.41
C ILE A 537 6.21 6.84 28.53
N PHE A 538 6.50 6.18 27.41
CA PHE A 538 7.37 5.01 27.34
C PHE A 538 8.76 5.33 26.79
N TRP A 539 8.99 6.57 26.35
CA TRP A 539 10.31 7.10 26.00
C TRP A 539 10.41 8.55 26.50
N THR A 540 10.55 8.72 27.81
CA THR A 540 10.38 10.03 28.49
C THR A 540 11.39 11.12 28.11
N THR A 541 12.42 10.79 27.35
CA THR A 541 13.32 11.75 26.71
C THR A 541 12.79 12.32 25.38
N GLY A 542 11.58 11.93 24.97
CA GLY A 542 10.94 12.21 23.70
C GLY A 542 11.17 11.09 22.67
N PRO A 543 10.12 10.55 22.01
CA PRO A 543 10.21 9.53 20.97
C PRO A 543 11.28 9.85 19.94
N ASN A 544 12.20 8.91 19.74
CA ASN A 544 13.35 9.14 18.86
C ASN A 544 13.77 7.85 18.16
N SER A 545 13.43 7.73 16.88
CA SER A 545 13.73 6.56 16.05
C SER A 545 15.24 6.32 15.90
N THR A 546 16.09 7.35 15.92
CA THR A 546 17.55 7.20 15.88
C THR A 546 18.10 6.62 17.18
N GLN A 547 17.64 7.07 18.34
CA GLN A 547 18.05 6.50 19.63
C GLN A 547 17.58 5.04 19.74
N TYR A 548 16.35 4.76 19.34
CA TYR A 548 15.83 3.40 19.24
C TYR A 548 16.69 2.53 18.28
N MET A 549 17.06 3.04 17.10
CA MET A 549 17.88 2.30 16.15
C MET A 549 19.32 2.08 16.64
N ASN A 550 19.90 3.00 17.41
CA ASN A 550 21.19 2.77 18.07
C ASN A 550 21.12 1.59 19.05
N LEU A 551 19.99 1.45 19.76
CA LEU A 551 19.73 0.29 20.61
C LEU A 551 19.62 -0.98 19.77
N VAL A 552 18.76 -1.01 18.74
CA VAL A 552 18.55 -2.18 17.85
C VAL A 552 19.86 -2.66 17.23
N LYS A 553 20.67 -1.74 16.68
CA LYS A 553 21.95 -2.05 16.02
C LYS A 553 22.98 -2.68 16.96
N SER A 554 22.88 -2.42 18.26
CA SER A 554 23.75 -3.04 19.28
C SER A 554 23.16 -4.35 19.82
N VAL A 555 21.87 -4.36 20.11
CA VAL A 555 21.17 -5.46 20.78
C VAL A 555 21.01 -6.67 19.87
N VAL A 556 20.47 -6.48 18.66
CA VAL A 556 20.12 -7.59 17.78
C VAL A 556 21.33 -8.45 17.42
N PRO A 557 22.47 -7.90 16.94
CA PRO A 557 23.63 -8.73 16.63
C PRO A 557 24.17 -9.48 17.84
N ALA A 558 24.14 -8.85 19.03
CA ALA A 558 24.58 -9.48 20.27
C ALA A 558 23.68 -10.65 20.69
N MET A 559 22.36 -10.50 20.55
CA MET A 559 21.40 -11.57 20.77
C MET A 559 21.58 -12.72 19.78
N LYS A 560 21.67 -12.41 18.47
CA LYS A 560 21.86 -13.41 17.41
C LYS A 560 23.22 -14.14 17.55
N ALA A 561 24.25 -13.50 18.11
CA ALA A 561 25.50 -14.17 18.43
C ALA A 561 25.37 -15.18 19.60
N ALA A 562 24.48 -14.93 20.56
CA ALA A 562 24.19 -15.87 21.65
C ALA A 562 23.28 -17.02 21.20
N ASP A 563 22.19 -16.69 20.49
CA ASP A 563 21.28 -17.63 19.86
C ASP A 563 20.93 -17.16 18.44
N PRO A 564 21.55 -17.76 17.39
CA PRO A 564 21.22 -17.43 16.01
C PRO A 564 19.75 -17.66 15.64
N ASN A 565 19.05 -18.51 16.40
CA ASN A 565 17.66 -18.88 16.16
C ASN A 565 16.67 -18.09 17.04
N CYS A 566 17.13 -17.13 17.85
CA CYS A 566 16.19 -16.29 18.61
C CYS A 566 15.34 -15.47 17.65
N ILE A 567 14.06 -15.27 17.99
CA ILE A 567 13.15 -14.43 17.22
C ILE A 567 13.18 -13.05 17.86
N VAL A 568 13.47 -12.01 17.09
CA VAL A 568 13.53 -10.63 17.57
C VAL A 568 12.60 -9.77 16.73
N VAL A 569 11.62 -9.13 17.35
CA VAL A 569 10.64 -8.25 16.71
C VAL A 569 10.72 -6.85 17.28
N GLY A 570 10.14 -5.88 16.58
CA GLY A 570 9.96 -4.52 17.08
C GLY A 570 10.16 -3.45 16.01
N PRO A 571 9.95 -2.18 16.36
CA PRO A 571 9.37 -1.69 17.63
C PRO A 571 7.92 -2.16 17.81
N GLY A 572 7.43 -2.29 19.04
CA GLY A 572 5.99 -2.40 19.34
C GLY A 572 5.35 -1.02 19.33
N VAL A 573 4.94 -0.51 18.17
CA VAL A 573 4.48 0.89 18.03
C VAL A 573 3.01 1.08 18.37
N ALA A 574 2.72 2.11 19.16
CA ALA A 574 1.40 2.43 19.67
C ALA A 574 0.58 3.31 18.72
N PHE A 575 -0.73 3.03 18.63
CA PHE A 575 -1.71 3.85 17.91
C PHE A 575 -1.37 4.07 16.42
N ILE A 576 -2.29 4.68 15.68
CA ILE A 576 -2.02 5.07 14.28
C ILE A 576 -1.25 6.40 14.24
N ALA A 577 -1.59 7.32 15.15
CA ALA A 577 -0.90 8.59 15.27
C ALA A 577 0.58 8.36 15.61
N ASN A 578 1.47 9.00 14.84
CA ASN A 578 2.93 8.93 15.00
C ASN A 578 3.61 7.58 14.66
N THR A 579 2.86 6.50 14.42
CA THR A 579 3.42 5.19 14.03
C THR A 579 4.20 5.25 12.72
N PHE A 580 3.62 5.84 11.67
CA PHE A 580 4.27 5.82 10.36
C PHE A 580 5.56 6.64 10.32
N GLU A 581 5.57 7.83 10.94
CA GLU A 581 6.79 8.68 10.98
C GLU A 581 7.91 8.00 11.77
N PHE A 582 7.59 7.43 12.93
CA PHE A 582 8.57 6.71 13.75
C PHE A 582 9.12 5.47 13.02
N LEU A 583 8.23 4.66 12.44
CA LEU A 583 8.58 3.43 11.74
C LEU A 583 9.37 3.72 10.45
N HIS A 584 8.99 4.74 9.68
CA HIS A 584 9.80 5.21 8.54
C HIS A 584 11.19 5.63 8.99
N GLY A 585 11.30 6.41 10.07
CA GLY A 585 12.59 6.82 10.63
C GLY A 585 13.48 5.63 11.02
N CYS A 586 12.89 4.53 11.50
CA CYS A 586 13.61 3.30 11.78
C CYS A 586 14.00 2.54 10.49
N CYS A 587 13.08 2.42 9.52
CA CYS A 587 13.31 1.71 8.26
C CYS A 587 14.42 2.35 7.42
N VAL A 588 14.50 3.68 7.35
CA VAL A 588 15.60 4.41 6.69
C VAL A 588 16.96 4.04 7.27
N GLN A 589 17.01 3.66 8.54
CA GLN A 589 18.23 3.28 9.24
C GLN A 589 18.51 1.77 9.20
N GLY A 590 17.73 1.01 8.42
CA GLY A 590 17.92 -0.42 8.18
C GLY A 590 17.16 -1.34 9.13
N LEU A 591 16.16 -0.87 9.89
CA LEU A 591 15.41 -1.70 10.87
C LEU A 591 15.05 -3.10 10.34
N LEU A 592 14.53 -3.16 9.11
CA LEU A 592 14.00 -4.39 8.52
C LEU A 592 15.08 -5.46 8.26
N ASP A 593 16.36 -5.07 8.24
CA ASP A 593 17.50 -5.99 8.11
C ASP A 593 17.88 -6.65 9.47
N TYR A 594 17.40 -6.09 10.59
CA TYR A 594 17.74 -6.56 11.94
C TYR A 594 16.64 -7.42 12.57
N VAL A 595 15.37 -7.08 12.36
CA VAL A 595 14.24 -7.75 13.02
C VAL A 595 13.60 -8.83 12.16
N ASP A 596 13.02 -9.84 12.79
CA ASP A 596 12.27 -10.92 12.16
C ASP A 596 10.79 -10.55 11.91
N GLY A 597 10.30 -9.45 12.49
CA GLY A 597 8.93 -8.95 12.35
C GLY A 597 8.72 -7.58 12.98
N LEU A 598 7.68 -6.86 12.52
CA LEU A 598 7.25 -5.58 13.07
C LEU A 598 6.02 -5.75 13.95
N SER A 599 5.95 -5.04 15.06
CA SER A 599 4.86 -5.15 16.03
C SER A 599 4.06 -3.84 16.09
N VAL A 600 2.73 -3.90 16.02
CA VAL A 600 1.87 -2.72 16.04
C VAL A 600 0.72 -2.89 17.04
N HIS A 601 0.34 -1.81 17.73
CA HIS A 601 -0.71 -1.82 18.75
C HIS A 601 -1.94 -0.96 18.32
N PRO A 602 -2.89 -1.52 17.55
CA PRO A 602 -4.03 -0.80 16.99
C PRO A 602 -5.17 -0.49 17.99
N TYR A 603 -4.87 0.13 19.13
CA TYR A 603 -5.90 0.55 20.08
C TYR A 603 -6.86 1.59 19.50
N LYS A 604 -8.17 1.42 19.76
CA LYS A 604 -9.22 2.35 19.35
C LYS A 604 -10.46 2.29 20.23
N ASN A 605 -10.99 3.45 20.61
CA ASN A 605 -12.30 3.58 21.25
C ASN A 605 -13.43 3.65 20.21
N ALA A 606 -13.67 2.58 19.45
CA ALA A 606 -14.79 2.43 18.50
C ALA A 606 -14.89 0.98 17.99
N ASN A 607 -15.81 0.71 17.04
CA ASN A 607 -15.86 -0.59 16.36
C ASN A 607 -14.55 -0.89 15.61
N PRO A 608 -14.12 -2.17 15.58
CA PRO A 608 -12.89 -2.56 14.88
C PRO A 608 -12.97 -2.34 13.35
N GLU A 609 -14.16 -2.42 12.74
CA GLU A 609 -14.35 -2.32 11.27
C GLU A 609 -14.28 -0.90 10.72
N GLU A 610 -14.27 0.13 11.57
CA GLU A 610 -14.29 1.53 11.17
C GLU A 610 -12.91 2.04 10.65
N GLY A 611 -12.46 1.50 9.51
CA GLY A 611 -11.42 2.01 8.58
C GLY A 611 -9.97 2.12 9.09
N THR A 612 -9.76 2.17 10.39
CA THR A 612 -8.46 2.44 11.02
C THR A 612 -7.52 1.22 11.03
N ILE A 613 -8.05 0.02 11.26
CA ILE A 613 -7.28 -1.22 11.24
C ILE A 613 -6.79 -1.53 9.82
N ASP A 614 -7.68 -1.41 8.85
CA ASP A 614 -7.40 -1.54 7.42
C ASP A 614 -6.27 -0.59 7.00
N TYR A 615 -6.40 0.68 7.38
CA TYR A 615 -5.39 1.71 7.09
C TYR A 615 -4.04 1.39 7.72
N LEU A 616 -4.01 1.00 9.00
CA LEU A 616 -2.76 0.69 9.69
C LEU A 616 -2.01 -0.45 9.01
N TYR A 617 -2.64 -1.63 8.88
CA TYR A 617 -1.94 -2.81 8.36
C TYR A 617 -1.57 -2.64 6.89
N ASN A 618 -2.41 -2.03 6.05
CA ASN A 618 -2.06 -1.77 4.64
C ASN A 618 -0.94 -0.74 4.52
N SER A 619 -0.92 0.30 5.36
CA SER A 619 0.14 1.31 5.35
C SER A 619 1.47 0.72 5.81
N VAL A 620 1.50 -0.07 6.89
CA VAL A 620 2.74 -0.74 7.34
C VAL A 620 3.22 -1.76 6.31
N LYS A 621 2.33 -2.52 5.65
CA LYS A 621 2.66 -3.38 4.49
C LYS A 621 3.26 -2.58 3.33
N GLY A 622 2.71 -1.39 3.08
CA GLY A 622 3.25 -0.44 2.11
C GLY A 622 4.68 -0.02 2.45
N ILE A 623 4.91 0.36 3.71
CA ILE A 623 6.24 0.74 4.22
C ILE A 623 7.23 -0.41 4.00
N VAL A 624 6.95 -1.62 4.50
CA VAL A 624 7.92 -2.73 4.37
C VAL A 624 8.22 -3.07 2.91
N ARG A 625 7.23 -3.02 2.02
CA ARG A 625 7.42 -3.20 0.58
C ARG A 625 8.30 -2.12 -0.02
N ASP A 626 8.05 -0.85 0.33
CA ASP A 626 8.78 0.30 -0.21
C ASP A 626 10.27 0.29 0.24
N TYR A 627 10.58 -0.37 1.37
CA TYR A 627 11.95 -0.65 1.83
C TYR A 627 12.46 -2.06 1.46
N GLY A 628 11.85 -2.73 0.49
CA GLY A 628 12.38 -3.98 -0.10
C GLY A 628 12.10 -5.27 0.69
N HIS A 629 11.20 -5.24 1.67
CA HIS A 629 10.86 -6.37 2.54
C HIS A 629 9.36 -6.73 2.47
N PRO A 630 8.80 -7.06 1.29
CA PRO A 630 7.37 -7.31 1.12
C PRO A 630 6.83 -8.51 1.93
N ASP A 631 7.72 -9.43 2.32
CA ASP A 631 7.38 -10.64 3.09
C ASP A 631 7.55 -10.45 4.61
N MET A 632 7.88 -9.23 5.08
CA MET A 632 8.08 -8.94 6.50
C MET A 632 6.78 -9.18 7.29
N PRO A 633 6.77 -10.08 8.30
CA PRO A 633 5.60 -10.27 9.16
C PRO A 633 5.26 -9.00 9.94
N ILE A 634 3.97 -8.68 10.00
CA ILE A 634 3.43 -7.58 10.81
C ILE A 634 2.51 -8.20 11.86
N LEU A 635 2.86 -8.02 13.13
CA LEU A 635 2.25 -8.61 14.30
C LEU A 635 1.31 -7.59 14.96
N GLY A 636 0.16 -8.05 15.44
CA GLY A 636 -0.67 -7.32 16.39
C GLY A 636 -0.12 -7.54 17.80
N GLY A 637 0.92 -6.79 18.15
CA GLY A 637 1.67 -6.93 19.40
C GLY A 637 0.84 -6.69 20.64
N GLU A 638 -0.18 -5.83 20.53
CA GLU A 638 -1.25 -5.65 21.51
C GLU A 638 -2.49 -5.08 20.83
N PHE A 639 -3.68 -5.48 21.26
CA PHE A 639 -4.92 -4.75 20.98
C PHE A 639 -5.95 -5.10 22.05
N GLY A 640 -6.88 -4.19 22.31
CA GLY A 640 -7.89 -4.43 23.34
C GLY A 640 -8.95 -3.35 23.38
N PHE A 641 -9.98 -3.62 24.18
CA PHE A 641 -11.12 -2.74 24.39
C PHE A 641 -11.43 -2.68 25.88
N SER A 642 -11.20 -1.54 26.51
CA SER A 642 -11.58 -1.33 27.91
C SER A 642 -13.09 -1.11 28.02
N THR A 643 -13.74 -1.76 28.98
CA THR A 643 -15.17 -1.51 29.25
C THR A 643 -15.45 -0.13 29.85
N SER A 644 -14.41 0.62 30.27
CA SER A 644 -14.56 2.01 30.70
C SER A 644 -14.64 3.01 29.55
N TRP A 645 -14.29 2.59 28.32
CA TRP A 645 -14.33 3.45 27.15
C TRP A 645 -15.76 3.69 26.68
N SER A 646 -16.08 4.94 26.37
CA SER A 646 -17.46 5.37 26.03
C SER A 646 -18.10 4.59 24.88
N ASN A 647 -17.32 4.22 23.85
CA ASN A 647 -17.84 3.54 22.66
C ASN A 647 -17.74 2.01 22.77
N VAL A 648 -17.15 1.49 23.85
CA VAL A 648 -17.22 0.08 24.22
C VAL A 648 -18.37 -0.12 25.20
N GLY A 649 -18.41 0.65 26.29
CA GLY A 649 -19.55 0.79 27.20
C GLY A 649 -19.76 -0.38 28.17
N ASP A 650 -19.68 -1.64 27.69
CA ASP A 650 -19.94 -2.82 28.51
C ASP A 650 -19.10 -4.06 28.10
N GLU A 651 -19.19 -5.11 28.92
CA GLU A 651 -18.45 -6.35 28.70
C GLU A 651 -18.95 -7.18 27.51
N GLN A 652 -20.19 -6.97 27.05
CA GLN A 652 -20.75 -7.68 25.89
C GLN A 652 -20.16 -7.10 24.61
N ASN A 653 -20.13 -5.77 24.48
CA ASN A 653 -19.47 -5.09 23.37
C ASN A 653 -17.96 -5.40 23.35
N GLN A 654 -17.30 -5.44 24.51
CA GLN A 654 -15.90 -5.90 24.59
C GLN A 654 -15.73 -7.29 23.95
N ALA A 655 -16.60 -8.24 24.28
CA ALA A 655 -16.55 -9.59 23.75
C ALA A 655 -16.75 -9.63 22.23
N GLU A 656 -17.72 -8.85 21.74
CA GLU A 656 -18.01 -8.72 20.30
C GLU A 656 -16.82 -8.12 19.56
N PHE A 657 -16.22 -7.05 20.08
CA PHE A 657 -15.15 -6.31 19.41
C PHE A 657 -13.87 -7.16 19.35
N LEU A 658 -13.51 -7.84 20.44
CA LEU A 658 -12.36 -8.75 20.48
C LEU A 658 -12.52 -9.91 19.48
N ALA A 659 -13.70 -10.56 19.46
CA ALA A 659 -13.95 -11.66 18.54
C ALA A 659 -13.89 -11.22 17.07
N ARG A 660 -14.46 -10.04 16.74
CA ARG A 660 -14.44 -9.48 15.39
C ARG A 660 -13.05 -9.08 14.94
N GLN A 661 -12.28 -8.42 15.80
CA GLN A 661 -10.92 -8.01 15.47
C GLN A 661 -9.97 -9.20 15.24
N LEU A 662 -10.14 -10.31 15.96
CA LEU A 662 -9.37 -11.53 15.71
C LEU A 662 -9.62 -12.10 14.31
N VAL A 663 -10.86 -12.10 13.82
CA VAL A 663 -11.17 -12.50 12.43
C VAL A 663 -10.56 -11.52 11.43
N MET A 664 -10.58 -10.21 11.73
CA MET A 664 -9.94 -9.21 10.88
C MET A 664 -8.42 -9.38 10.80
N HIS A 665 -7.77 -9.75 11.90
CA HIS A 665 -6.34 -10.06 11.91
C HIS A 665 -6.02 -11.26 11.00
N ASP A 666 -6.86 -12.30 10.97
CA ASP A 666 -6.72 -13.41 10.02
C ASP A 666 -6.83 -12.91 8.55
N PHE A 667 -7.81 -12.04 8.26
CA PHE A 667 -7.98 -11.42 6.93
C PHE A 667 -6.74 -10.61 6.50
N TYR A 668 -6.10 -9.91 7.45
CA TYR A 668 -4.89 -9.14 7.20
C TYR A 668 -3.60 -9.98 7.24
N ASN A 669 -3.68 -11.30 7.35
CA ASN A 669 -2.50 -12.17 7.46
C ASN A 669 -1.56 -11.71 8.60
N VAL A 670 -2.14 -11.38 9.76
CA VAL A 670 -1.43 -11.00 10.98
C VAL A 670 -1.15 -12.28 11.77
N PRO A 671 0.10 -12.79 11.78
CA PRO A 671 0.39 -14.10 12.34
C PRO A 671 0.27 -14.14 13.87
N VAL A 672 0.50 -13.02 14.56
CA VAL A 672 0.44 -12.94 16.01
C VAL A 672 -0.58 -11.87 16.41
N SER A 673 -1.54 -12.24 17.25
CA SER A 673 -2.57 -11.34 17.77
C SER A 673 -2.64 -11.43 19.28
N ILE A 674 -2.23 -10.38 19.98
CA ILE A 674 -2.19 -10.37 21.45
C ILE A 674 -3.32 -9.49 22.01
N VAL A 675 -4.20 -10.11 22.78
CA VAL A 675 -5.28 -9.41 23.49
C VAL A 675 -4.74 -8.75 24.76
N TYR A 676 -4.94 -7.44 24.90
CA TYR A 676 -4.74 -6.71 26.15
C TYR A 676 -6.08 -6.62 26.88
N ASP A 677 -6.28 -7.32 28.01
CA ASP A 677 -5.32 -8.19 28.71
C ASP A 677 -6.02 -9.40 29.36
N PHE A 678 -5.28 -10.25 30.09
CA PHE A 678 -5.85 -11.46 30.68
C PHE A 678 -6.83 -11.14 31.80
N ARG A 679 -6.42 -10.32 32.78
CA ARG A 679 -7.15 -10.12 34.04
C ARG A 679 -7.16 -8.65 34.39
N ASN A 680 -8.35 -8.08 34.57
CA ASN A 680 -8.55 -6.71 35.04
C ASN A 680 -7.54 -6.36 36.16
N ASP A 681 -6.72 -5.32 35.93
CA ASP A 681 -5.64 -4.92 36.84
C ASP A 681 -6.16 -4.32 38.16
N GLY A 682 -7.40 -3.85 38.17
CA GLY A 682 -8.04 -3.31 39.35
C GLY A 682 -9.56 -3.41 39.33
N THR A 683 -10.20 -2.71 40.25
CA THR A 683 -11.65 -2.77 40.47
C THR A 683 -12.36 -1.43 40.23
N ASP A 684 -11.63 -0.39 39.80
CA ASP A 684 -12.23 0.91 39.48
C ASP A 684 -12.84 0.87 38.06
N PRO A 685 -14.17 0.95 37.90
CA PRO A 685 -14.82 0.86 36.60
C PRO A 685 -14.53 2.06 35.67
N ASN A 686 -14.00 3.17 36.19
CA ASN A 686 -13.71 4.37 35.39
C ASN A 686 -12.26 4.42 34.89
N ASN A 687 -11.38 3.57 35.42
CA ASN A 687 -9.99 3.50 35.00
C ASN A 687 -9.84 2.52 33.82
N ALA A 688 -9.34 2.98 32.67
CA ALA A 688 -9.20 2.11 31.50
C ALA A 688 -8.29 0.90 31.74
N GLU A 689 -7.11 1.09 32.36
CA GLU A 689 -6.16 0.02 32.63
C GLU A 689 -6.77 -1.07 33.53
N HIS A 690 -7.72 -0.71 34.40
CA HIS A 690 -8.37 -1.69 35.27
C HIS A 690 -9.40 -2.59 34.54
N ASN A 691 -9.76 -2.30 33.29
CA ASN A 691 -10.98 -2.85 32.67
C ASN A 691 -10.78 -3.51 31.29
N PHE A 692 -9.53 -3.78 30.91
CA PHE A 692 -9.20 -4.49 29.66
C PHE A 692 -9.36 -6.01 29.75
N GLY A 693 -9.22 -6.59 30.94
CA GLY A 693 -9.18 -8.04 31.16
C GLY A 693 -10.28 -8.83 30.47
N VAL A 694 -9.95 -10.04 30.01
CA VAL A 694 -10.96 -11.03 29.57
C VAL A 694 -11.59 -11.78 30.76
N ILE A 695 -10.98 -11.70 31.93
CA ILE A 695 -11.58 -12.05 33.22
C ILE A 695 -11.50 -10.87 34.19
N ARG A 696 -12.37 -10.85 35.21
CA ARG A 696 -12.35 -9.81 36.25
C ARG A 696 -11.22 -10.06 37.24
N ASN A 697 -10.91 -9.05 38.04
CA ASN A 697 -9.84 -9.08 39.05
C ASN A 697 -10.03 -10.22 40.08
N ASP A 698 -11.28 -10.57 40.39
CA ASP A 698 -11.68 -11.65 41.30
C ASP A 698 -11.72 -13.05 40.64
N TYR A 699 -11.26 -13.17 39.39
CA TYR A 699 -11.30 -14.35 38.53
C TYR A 699 -12.68 -14.78 38.03
N SER A 700 -13.72 -13.98 38.23
CA SER A 700 -14.99 -14.25 37.56
C SER A 700 -14.85 -14.04 36.05
N ILE A 701 -15.46 -14.93 35.27
CA ILE A 701 -15.37 -14.95 33.82
C ILE A 701 -16.20 -13.80 33.22
N LYS A 702 -15.63 -13.05 32.26
CA LYS A 702 -16.38 -12.07 31.45
C LYS A 702 -16.85 -12.71 30.15
N PRO A 703 -17.87 -12.16 29.47
CA PRO A 703 -18.30 -12.61 28.14
C PRO A 703 -17.14 -12.74 27.13
N ALA A 704 -16.14 -11.87 27.19
CA ALA A 704 -14.96 -11.89 26.33
C ALA A 704 -14.18 -13.21 26.38
N TYR A 705 -13.95 -13.77 27.57
CA TYR A 705 -13.29 -15.08 27.73
C TYR A 705 -14.05 -16.20 26.99
N ASN A 706 -15.37 -16.23 27.12
CA ASN A 706 -16.21 -17.24 26.48
C ASN A 706 -16.28 -17.04 24.96
N ALA A 707 -16.34 -15.80 24.48
CA ALA A 707 -16.34 -15.48 23.06
C ALA A 707 -15.04 -15.93 22.38
N ILE A 708 -13.88 -15.64 23.00
CA ILE A 708 -12.57 -16.10 22.53
C ILE A 708 -12.51 -17.62 22.52
N LYS A 709 -12.90 -18.27 23.63
CA LYS A 709 -12.91 -19.74 23.72
C LYS A 709 -13.76 -20.37 22.61
N ALA A 710 -15.00 -19.91 22.42
CA ALA A 710 -15.89 -20.43 21.40
C ALA A 710 -15.32 -20.21 19.97
N GLN A 711 -14.70 -19.06 19.72
CA GLN A 711 -14.04 -18.78 18.45
C GLN A 711 -12.85 -19.72 18.19
N ARG A 712 -12.01 -19.97 19.21
CA ARG A 712 -10.84 -20.86 19.09
C ARG A 712 -11.26 -22.30 18.87
N GLU A 713 -12.32 -22.77 19.53
CA GLU A 713 -12.90 -24.08 19.28
C GLU A 713 -13.51 -24.18 17.86
N ALA A 714 -14.23 -23.15 17.40
CA ALA A 714 -14.86 -23.15 16.09
C ALA A 714 -13.84 -23.15 14.93
N LEU A 715 -12.73 -22.43 15.09
CA LEU A 715 -11.70 -22.25 14.06
C LEU A 715 -10.50 -23.21 14.22
N ALA A 716 -10.58 -24.19 15.12
CA ALA A 716 -9.51 -25.16 15.32
C ALA A 716 -9.21 -25.95 14.02
N GLY A 717 -7.96 -25.88 13.55
CA GLY A 717 -7.53 -26.53 12.31
C GLY A 717 -8.04 -25.87 11.03
N MET A 718 -8.67 -24.70 11.13
CA MET A 718 -9.15 -23.91 10.00
C MET A 718 -8.12 -22.84 9.63
N THR A 719 -8.03 -22.50 8.35
CA THR A 719 -7.20 -21.41 7.82
C THR A 719 -8.08 -20.45 7.04
N PHE A 720 -7.84 -19.15 7.21
CA PHE A 720 -8.56 -18.13 6.47
C PHE A 720 -8.41 -18.34 4.95
N SER A 721 -9.52 -18.27 4.23
CA SER A 721 -9.59 -18.52 2.79
C SER A 721 -9.91 -17.24 2.02
N SER A 722 -11.07 -16.62 2.31
CA SER A 722 -11.53 -15.45 1.58
C SER A 722 -12.61 -14.68 2.32
N LYS A 723 -12.69 -13.37 2.07
CA LYS A 723 -13.85 -12.55 2.45
C LYS A 723 -14.94 -12.71 1.38
N LEU A 724 -16.15 -13.08 1.78
CA LEU A 724 -17.28 -13.26 0.88
C LEU A 724 -18.00 -11.92 0.62
N SER A 725 -18.66 -11.80 -0.53
CA SER A 725 -19.53 -10.65 -0.83
C SER A 725 -20.74 -10.63 0.10
N SER A 726 -21.09 -9.43 0.58
CA SER A 726 -22.13 -9.20 1.57
C SER A 726 -22.72 -7.79 1.43
N ASN A 727 -23.81 -7.49 2.14
CA ASN A 727 -24.37 -6.15 2.19
C ASN A 727 -23.49 -5.21 3.02
N THR A 728 -23.71 -3.90 2.87
CA THR A 728 -23.07 -2.89 3.73
C THR A 728 -23.38 -3.16 5.20
N GLY A 729 -22.34 -3.28 6.01
CA GLY A 729 -22.46 -3.59 7.45
C GLY A 729 -22.45 -5.09 7.78
N ASP A 730 -22.46 -5.98 6.79
CA ASP A 730 -22.36 -7.43 6.98
C ASP A 730 -20.97 -7.94 6.64
N TYR A 731 -20.50 -8.89 7.43
CA TYR A 731 -19.12 -9.36 7.41
C TYR A 731 -19.08 -10.87 7.39
N LEU A 732 -18.69 -11.46 6.26
CA LEU A 732 -18.63 -12.91 6.06
C LEU A 732 -17.21 -13.32 5.65
N TYR A 733 -16.54 -14.10 6.50
CA TYR A 733 -15.17 -14.57 6.29
C TYR A 733 -15.14 -16.09 6.24
N GLU A 734 -14.78 -16.64 5.07
CA GLU A 734 -14.67 -18.08 4.84
C GLU A 734 -13.30 -18.60 5.29
N TYR A 735 -13.34 -19.75 5.94
CA TYR A 735 -12.20 -20.55 6.36
C TYR A 735 -12.30 -21.95 5.77
N THR A 736 -11.14 -22.57 5.51
CA THR A 736 -11.03 -23.94 5.00
C THR A 736 -10.11 -24.76 5.90
N GLY A 737 -10.41 -26.04 6.05
CA GLY A 737 -9.58 -26.96 6.84
C GLY A 737 -9.97 -28.41 6.63
N PRO A 738 -9.32 -29.35 7.35
CA PRO A 738 -9.61 -30.77 7.25
C PRO A 738 -11.07 -31.14 7.53
N SER A 739 -11.77 -30.33 8.33
CA SER A 739 -13.19 -30.49 8.64
C SER A 739 -14.15 -29.86 7.63
N GLY A 740 -13.65 -29.41 6.47
CA GLY A 740 -14.45 -28.75 5.44
C GLY A 740 -14.38 -27.23 5.51
N LYS A 741 -15.45 -26.55 5.08
CA LYS A 741 -15.53 -25.09 5.09
C LYS A 741 -16.36 -24.55 6.26
N LEU A 742 -16.01 -23.35 6.71
CA LEU A 742 -16.72 -22.61 7.76
C LEU A 742 -16.74 -21.12 7.43
N VAL A 743 -17.84 -20.42 7.71
CA VAL A 743 -17.94 -18.96 7.61
C VAL A 743 -18.13 -18.36 9.00
N ALA A 744 -17.27 -17.40 9.36
CA ALA A 744 -17.54 -16.48 10.46
C ALA A 744 -18.37 -15.31 9.92
N ALA A 745 -19.56 -15.08 10.48
CA ALA A 745 -20.52 -14.11 9.99
C ALA A 745 -21.08 -13.22 11.12
N TRP A 746 -21.09 -11.89 10.91
CA TRP A 746 -21.70 -10.91 11.82
C TRP A 746 -22.19 -9.69 11.05
N THR A 747 -22.92 -8.81 11.74
CA THR A 747 -23.35 -7.50 11.24
C THR A 747 -23.05 -6.41 12.26
N THR A 748 -22.68 -5.21 11.79
CA THR A 748 -22.64 -3.99 12.64
C THR A 748 -23.98 -3.27 12.68
N GLY A 749 -24.97 -3.74 11.90
CA GLY A 749 -26.33 -3.23 11.90
C GLY A 749 -27.25 -3.97 12.87
N SER A 750 -28.56 -3.84 12.67
CA SER A 750 -29.54 -4.62 13.42
C SER A 750 -29.47 -6.11 13.06
N PRO A 751 -29.68 -7.03 14.02
CA PRO A 751 -29.73 -8.46 13.74
C PRO A 751 -30.69 -8.83 12.61
N HIS A 752 -30.25 -9.68 11.69
CA HIS A 752 -31.06 -10.15 10.56
C HIS A 752 -30.54 -11.45 9.96
N SER A 753 -31.28 -12.03 9.01
CA SER A 753 -30.91 -13.27 8.31
C SER A 753 -30.04 -13.01 7.10
N VAL A 754 -28.98 -13.80 6.94
CA VAL A 754 -28.21 -13.94 5.69
C VAL A 754 -28.20 -15.40 5.23
N THR A 755 -27.93 -15.63 3.94
CA THR A 755 -27.81 -17.00 3.41
C THR A 755 -26.35 -17.42 3.37
N VAL A 756 -26.00 -18.48 4.09
CA VAL A 756 -24.66 -19.09 4.10
C VAL A 756 -24.79 -20.57 3.79
N TYR A 757 -24.08 -21.06 2.76
CA TYR A 757 -24.18 -22.44 2.27
C TYR A 757 -25.63 -22.92 2.05
N GLY A 758 -26.47 -22.04 1.49
CA GLY A 758 -27.88 -22.33 1.22
C GLY A 758 -28.79 -22.37 2.46
N LYS A 759 -28.28 -22.00 3.65
CA LYS A 759 -29.05 -21.93 4.89
C LYS A 759 -29.26 -20.47 5.31
N SER A 760 -30.47 -20.16 5.76
CA SER A 760 -30.75 -18.90 6.45
C SER A 760 -30.12 -18.94 7.85
N VAL A 761 -29.20 -18.01 8.11
CA VAL A 761 -28.49 -17.86 9.37
C VAL A 761 -28.76 -16.46 9.91
N GLN A 762 -29.18 -16.39 11.17
CA GLN A 762 -29.29 -15.10 11.88
C GLN A 762 -27.88 -14.62 12.26
N ILE A 763 -27.51 -13.43 11.81
CA ILE A 763 -26.28 -12.76 12.21
C ILE A 763 -26.60 -11.60 13.16
N THR A 764 -25.74 -11.42 14.15
CA THR A 764 -25.80 -10.35 15.14
C THR A 764 -24.44 -9.63 15.18
N GLN A 765 -24.21 -8.74 16.15
CA GLN A 765 -22.88 -8.16 16.37
C GLN A 765 -21.85 -9.17 16.89
N MET A 766 -22.29 -10.29 17.47
CA MET A 766 -21.40 -11.39 17.85
C MET A 766 -21.18 -12.32 16.66
N PRO A 767 -19.92 -12.69 16.32
CA PRO A 767 -19.65 -13.63 15.24
C PRO A 767 -20.35 -14.99 15.42
N THR A 768 -21.06 -15.41 14.38
CA THR A 768 -21.65 -16.74 14.24
C THR A 768 -20.79 -17.59 13.30
N TYR A 769 -20.50 -18.83 13.69
CA TYR A 769 -19.64 -19.73 12.92
C TYR A 769 -20.47 -20.84 12.24
N VAL A 770 -20.58 -20.78 10.92
CA VAL A 770 -21.46 -21.63 10.11
C VAL A 770 -20.65 -22.64 9.32
N LYS A 771 -20.81 -23.94 9.61
CA LYS A 771 -20.16 -25.03 8.87
C LYS A 771 -20.95 -25.41 7.62
N GLU A 772 -20.23 -25.75 6.55
CA GLU A 772 -20.81 -26.40 5.38
C GLU A 772 -21.22 -27.82 5.76
N THR A 773 -22.52 -28.14 5.73
CA THR A 773 -22.97 -29.52 5.97
C THR A 773 -22.89 -30.34 4.70
N THR A 774 -21.96 -31.28 4.64
CA THR A 774 -21.95 -32.35 3.65
C THR A 774 -22.88 -33.49 4.10
N THR A 775 -23.77 -33.95 3.23
CA THR A 775 -24.73 -35.05 3.50
C THR A 775 -24.15 -36.45 3.21
N THR A 776 -22.83 -36.61 3.20
CA THR A 776 -22.18 -37.92 3.00
C THR A 776 -21.54 -38.40 4.31
N PRO A 777 -21.77 -39.67 4.72
CA PRO A 777 -21.11 -40.20 5.91
C PRO A 777 -19.60 -40.28 5.66
N PRO A 778 -18.77 -40.09 6.70
CA PRO A 778 -17.33 -40.18 6.55
C PRO A 778 -16.97 -41.60 6.10
N PRO A 779 -16.00 -41.79 5.18
CA PRO A 779 -15.51 -43.11 4.85
C PRO A 779 -14.90 -43.77 6.11
N PRO A 780 -14.87 -45.10 6.19
CA PRO A 780 -14.26 -45.80 7.33
C PRO A 780 -12.81 -45.35 7.52
N PRO A 781 -12.29 -45.37 8.77
CA PRO A 781 -10.97 -44.84 9.06
C PRO A 781 -9.94 -45.50 8.15
N PRO A 782 -9.03 -44.72 7.53
CA PRO A 782 -7.97 -45.32 6.74
C PRO A 782 -7.12 -46.21 7.66
N PRO A 783 -6.56 -47.32 7.14
CA PRO A 783 -5.50 -48.03 7.85
C PRO A 783 -4.39 -47.03 8.23
N PRO A 784 -3.59 -47.30 9.28
CA PRO A 784 -2.54 -46.39 9.73
C PRO A 784 -1.72 -45.93 8.52
N PRO A 785 -1.39 -44.62 8.43
CA PRO A 785 -0.85 -44.04 7.22
C PRO A 785 0.36 -44.86 6.81
N THR A 786 0.25 -45.55 5.68
CA THR A 786 1.41 -46.11 5.03
C THR A 786 2.23 -44.90 4.66
N ALA A 787 3.39 -44.74 5.32
CA ALA A 787 4.32 -43.67 5.03
C ALA A 787 4.41 -43.51 3.50
N THR A 788 4.07 -42.34 2.98
CA THR A 788 4.19 -42.05 1.55
C THR A 788 5.43 -41.22 1.33
N ALA A 789 6.26 -41.62 0.37
CA ALA A 789 7.47 -40.90 0.04
C ALA A 789 7.17 -39.40 -0.20
N PRO A 790 8.01 -38.47 0.32
CA PRO A 790 7.84 -37.05 0.05
C PRO A 790 7.93 -36.79 -1.45
N VAL A 791 7.21 -35.79 -1.94
CA VAL A 791 7.26 -35.41 -3.36
C VAL A 791 7.87 -34.02 -3.47
N ILE A 792 8.97 -33.90 -4.23
CA ILE A 792 9.52 -32.59 -4.60
C ILE A 792 8.53 -31.94 -5.57
N ASN A 793 7.83 -30.92 -5.06
CA ASN A 793 6.79 -30.15 -5.73
C ASN A 793 7.40 -29.16 -6.72
N SER A 794 8.50 -28.50 -6.35
CA SER A 794 9.20 -27.59 -7.26
C SER A 794 10.70 -27.53 -7.00
N ILE A 795 11.44 -27.26 -8.05
CA ILE A 795 12.86 -26.91 -7.99
C ILE A 795 13.13 -25.73 -8.94
N LYS A 796 13.84 -24.71 -8.48
CA LYS A 796 14.20 -23.54 -9.31
C LYS A 796 15.62 -23.05 -9.04
N LEU A 797 16.29 -22.54 -10.07
CA LEU A 797 17.57 -21.85 -9.97
C LEU A 797 17.31 -20.35 -9.91
N ASN A 798 17.85 -19.69 -8.88
CA ASN A 798 17.80 -18.24 -8.73
C ASN A 798 19.22 -17.68 -8.78
N PHE A 799 19.38 -16.48 -9.36
CA PHE A 799 20.60 -15.68 -9.24
C PHE A 799 20.35 -14.51 -8.30
N ASN A 800 21.04 -14.48 -7.17
CA ASN A 800 21.00 -13.36 -6.25
C ASN A 800 21.91 -12.25 -6.79
N LYS A 801 21.31 -11.20 -7.37
CA LYS A 801 22.03 -10.07 -7.99
C LYS A 801 22.86 -9.26 -6.98
N THR A 802 22.45 -9.24 -5.71
CA THR A 802 23.14 -8.50 -4.63
C THR A 802 24.40 -9.23 -4.17
N LEU A 803 24.36 -10.57 -4.11
CA LEU A 803 25.48 -11.39 -3.64
C LEU A 803 26.30 -12.01 -4.78
N GLY A 804 25.84 -11.91 -6.03
CA GLY A 804 26.48 -12.51 -7.20
C GLY A 804 26.50 -14.05 -7.17
N GLN A 805 25.51 -14.69 -6.54
CA GLN A 805 25.52 -16.13 -6.25
C GLN A 805 24.29 -16.86 -6.81
N TYR A 806 24.50 -18.12 -7.21
CA TYR A 806 23.43 -19.01 -7.65
C TYR A 806 22.88 -19.83 -6.48
N VAL A 807 21.56 -19.89 -6.38
CA VAL A 807 20.85 -20.63 -5.34
C VAL A 807 19.80 -21.53 -5.98
N VAL A 808 19.90 -22.83 -5.70
CA VAL A 808 18.85 -23.79 -6.06
C VAL A 808 17.86 -23.88 -4.91
N VAL A 809 16.58 -23.62 -5.19
CA VAL A 809 15.49 -23.73 -4.22
C VAL A 809 14.71 -25.01 -4.51
N VAL A 810 14.63 -25.92 -3.55
CA VAL A 810 13.93 -27.20 -3.62
C VAL A 810 12.77 -27.17 -2.62
N ASN A 811 11.55 -27.44 -3.08
CA ASN A 811 10.35 -27.47 -2.24
C ASN A 811 9.69 -28.85 -2.30
N TRP A 812 9.34 -29.43 -1.16
CA TRP A 812 8.52 -30.64 -1.06
C TRP A 812 7.47 -30.51 0.04
N ALA A 813 6.40 -31.31 -0.05
CA ALA A 813 5.43 -31.44 1.02
C ALA A 813 5.87 -32.52 2.02
N ASP A 814 5.71 -32.23 3.30
CA ASP A 814 5.77 -33.21 4.38
C ASP A 814 4.44 -33.99 4.44
N ASN A 815 4.49 -35.27 4.11
CA ASN A 815 3.31 -36.09 3.84
C ASN A 815 3.02 -37.14 4.92
N ALA A 816 3.87 -37.29 5.94
CA ALA A 816 3.57 -38.14 7.08
C ALA A 816 3.84 -37.41 8.40
N ALA A 817 3.54 -38.08 9.51
CA ALA A 817 3.60 -37.52 10.86
C ALA A 817 4.61 -38.24 11.77
N ASN A 818 5.26 -39.29 11.28
CA ASN A 818 6.11 -40.21 12.04
C ASN A 818 7.58 -40.18 11.58
N GLU A 819 7.93 -39.19 10.79
CA GLU A 819 9.27 -38.86 10.35
C GLU A 819 10.14 -38.43 11.52
N THR A 820 11.38 -38.88 11.52
CA THR A 820 12.44 -38.35 12.39
C THR A 820 13.29 -37.29 11.67
N GLY A 821 13.15 -37.18 10.34
CA GLY A 821 13.77 -36.13 9.54
C GLY A 821 13.94 -36.50 8.06
N PHE A 822 14.49 -35.55 7.31
CA PHE A 822 14.75 -35.63 5.88
C PHE A 822 16.24 -35.49 5.58
N GLU A 823 16.72 -36.22 4.59
CA GLU A 823 18.06 -36.10 4.03
C GLU A 823 17.96 -35.65 2.58
N VAL A 824 18.51 -34.47 2.28
CA VAL A 824 18.59 -33.96 0.93
C VAL A 824 19.84 -34.51 0.28
N PHE A 825 19.66 -35.21 -0.82
CA PHE A 825 20.74 -35.72 -1.66
C PHE A 825 20.81 -34.91 -2.96
N ARG A 826 22.04 -34.64 -3.40
CA ARG A 826 22.35 -33.96 -4.66
C ARG A 826 23.31 -34.78 -5.49
N SER A 827 23.08 -34.88 -6.79
CA SER A 827 24.07 -35.32 -7.78
C SER A 827 24.23 -34.25 -8.87
N ILE A 828 25.37 -34.25 -9.57
CA ILE A 828 25.68 -33.32 -10.65
C ILE A 828 26.05 -34.14 -11.88
N GLY A 829 25.34 -33.94 -12.99
CA GLY A 829 25.64 -34.56 -14.28
C GLY A 829 25.06 -35.97 -14.50
N ASP A 830 24.67 -36.68 -13.44
CA ASP A 830 24.02 -37.99 -13.54
C ASP A 830 23.04 -38.26 -12.38
N THR A 831 22.35 -39.40 -12.43
CA THR A 831 21.43 -39.87 -11.37
C THR A 831 21.98 -41.05 -10.57
N ASN A 832 23.24 -41.42 -10.78
CA ASN A 832 23.89 -42.58 -10.16
C ASN A 832 24.72 -42.18 -8.92
N ASN A 833 25.20 -40.94 -8.86
CA ASN A 833 26.19 -40.49 -7.87
C ASN A 833 25.64 -39.43 -6.90
N PHE A 834 24.63 -39.78 -6.09
CA PHE A 834 24.04 -38.85 -5.13
C PHE A 834 24.86 -38.71 -3.84
N GLN A 835 25.15 -37.47 -3.44
CA GLN A 835 25.81 -37.11 -2.18
C GLN A 835 24.81 -36.41 -1.25
N ARG A 836 24.82 -36.74 0.05
CA ARG A 836 23.97 -36.06 1.03
C ARG A 836 24.50 -34.64 1.26
N VAL A 837 23.68 -33.63 0.97
CA VAL A 837 24.04 -32.21 1.10
C VAL A 837 23.40 -31.55 2.33
N LYS A 838 22.32 -32.12 2.87
CA LYS A 838 21.68 -31.58 4.07
C LYS A 838 20.91 -32.67 4.82
N THR A 839 20.89 -32.56 6.14
CA THR A 839 19.90 -33.23 7.00
C THR A 839 19.01 -32.16 7.60
N ILE A 840 17.70 -32.41 7.62
CA ILE A 840 16.65 -31.52 8.09
C ILE A 840 15.84 -32.30 9.12
N ALA A 841 15.67 -31.75 10.31
CA ALA A 841 14.86 -32.40 11.35
C ALA A 841 13.37 -32.41 10.93
N ALA A 842 12.60 -33.38 11.44
CA ALA A 842 11.17 -33.42 11.21
C ALA A 842 10.49 -32.16 11.76
N LEU A 843 9.48 -31.67 11.05
CA LEU A 843 8.64 -30.56 11.51
C LEU A 843 7.51 -31.10 12.39
N THR A 844 6.99 -30.29 13.30
CA THR A 844 5.81 -30.64 14.08
C THR A 844 4.55 -30.31 13.27
N GLY A 845 3.90 -31.33 12.68
CA GLY A 845 2.62 -31.23 11.95
C GLY A 845 2.69 -31.78 10.52
N THR A 846 1.56 -32.25 9.96
CA THR A 846 1.44 -32.81 8.60
C THR A 846 1.11 -31.74 7.54
N ASN A 847 1.40 -31.99 6.25
CA ASN A 847 1.11 -31.12 5.09
C ASN A 847 1.84 -29.77 5.05
N GLN A 848 3.02 -29.67 5.69
CA GLN A 848 3.85 -28.47 5.60
C GLN A 848 4.70 -28.48 4.33
N THR A 849 4.87 -27.31 3.69
CA THR A 849 5.83 -27.17 2.58
C THR A 849 7.22 -26.89 3.13
N ILE A 850 8.16 -27.79 2.91
CA ILE A 850 9.56 -27.65 3.30
C ILE A 850 10.34 -27.04 2.14
N THR A 851 11.02 -25.92 2.40
CA THR A 851 11.88 -25.22 1.42
C THR A 851 13.35 -25.37 1.81
N TYR A 852 14.14 -26.02 0.95
CA TYR A 852 15.60 -26.07 1.07
C TYR A 852 16.26 -25.17 0.02
N ARG A 853 17.12 -24.24 0.48
CA ARG A 853 17.91 -23.37 -0.38
C ARG A 853 19.36 -23.85 -0.40
N ASN A 854 19.80 -24.40 -1.53
CA ASN A 854 21.18 -24.80 -1.75
C ASN A 854 21.96 -23.69 -2.46
N ASN A 855 22.77 -22.93 -1.73
CA ASN A 855 23.70 -21.97 -2.32
C ASN A 855 24.85 -22.74 -2.99
N ILE A 856 24.96 -22.61 -4.32
CA ILE A 856 25.97 -23.31 -5.12
C ILE A 856 27.12 -22.37 -5.56
N GLY A 857 27.19 -21.18 -4.97
CA GLY A 857 28.28 -20.21 -5.14
C GLY A 857 28.13 -19.29 -6.35
N ALA A 858 29.12 -18.41 -6.55
CA ALA A 858 29.18 -17.47 -7.67
C ALA A 858 29.61 -18.14 -8.99
N THR A 859 30.36 -19.24 -8.90
CA THR A 859 30.89 -20.02 -10.03
C THR A 859 30.52 -21.49 -9.90
N PRO A 860 29.22 -21.84 -9.91
CA PRO A 860 28.80 -23.24 -9.80
C PRO A 860 29.32 -24.06 -10.97
N THR A 861 29.55 -25.36 -10.73
CA THR A 861 29.75 -26.33 -11.81
C THR A 861 28.54 -26.29 -12.74
N THR A 862 28.75 -26.11 -14.03
CA THR A 862 27.65 -26.14 -15.00
C THR A 862 27.20 -27.57 -15.25
N GLY A 863 25.90 -27.75 -15.45
CA GLY A 863 25.30 -29.06 -15.70
C GLY A 863 23.99 -29.25 -14.95
N THR A 864 23.41 -30.43 -15.09
CA THR A 864 22.13 -30.75 -14.44
C THR A 864 22.36 -31.21 -13.01
N TYR A 865 21.74 -30.50 -12.07
CA TYR A 865 21.77 -30.85 -10.65
C TYR A 865 20.51 -31.65 -10.34
N TYR A 866 20.68 -32.88 -9.87
CA TYR A 866 19.59 -33.75 -9.47
C TYR A 866 19.46 -33.71 -7.95
N TYR A 867 18.22 -33.60 -7.46
CA TYR A 867 17.89 -33.65 -6.04
C TYR A 867 16.87 -34.75 -5.77
N LYS A 868 17.08 -35.45 -4.66
CA LYS A 868 16.09 -36.35 -4.05
C LYS A 868 16.10 -36.17 -2.55
N ILE A 869 14.96 -36.40 -1.93
CA ILE A 869 14.76 -36.32 -0.49
C ILE A 869 14.57 -37.74 0.01
N VAL A 870 15.39 -38.16 0.97
CA VAL A 870 15.18 -39.41 1.70
C VAL A 870 14.55 -39.05 3.03
N VAL A 871 13.35 -39.54 3.27
CA VAL A 871 12.69 -39.42 4.57
C VAL A 871 13.08 -40.61 5.45
N LYS A 872 13.31 -40.34 6.75
CA LYS A 872 13.57 -41.35 7.77
C LYS A 872 12.42 -41.39 8.76
N PHE A 873 11.94 -42.58 9.05
CA PHE A 873 10.84 -42.80 10.00
C PHE A 873 11.35 -43.35 11.32
N ALA A 874 10.53 -43.23 12.38
CA ALA A 874 10.85 -43.69 13.72
C ALA A 874 11.12 -45.21 13.81
N ASP A 875 10.57 -46.01 12.87
CA ASP A 875 10.81 -47.45 12.76
C ASP A 875 12.12 -47.81 12.01
N SER A 876 12.97 -46.80 11.75
CA SER A 876 14.22 -46.91 10.97
C SER A 876 14.04 -47.26 9.48
N THR A 877 12.81 -47.28 8.96
CA THR A 877 12.59 -47.39 7.52
C THR A 877 12.88 -46.04 6.84
N THR A 878 13.19 -46.10 5.54
CA THR A 878 13.40 -44.89 4.73
C THR A 878 12.61 -44.98 3.44
N GLN A 879 12.17 -43.82 2.96
CA GLN A 879 11.58 -43.69 1.63
C GLN A 879 12.25 -42.57 0.86
N THR A 880 12.31 -42.70 -0.45
CA THR A 880 12.99 -41.73 -1.32
C THR A 880 11.95 -41.05 -2.20
N SER A 881 12.02 -39.73 -2.27
CA SER A 881 11.19 -38.92 -3.17
C SER A 881 11.43 -39.25 -4.64
N ASN A 882 10.56 -38.70 -5.48
CA ASN A 882 10.93 -38.48 -6.87
C ASN A 882 12.24 -37.67 -6.96
N THR A 883 13.03 -37.93 -8.01
CA THR A 883 14.19 -37.09 -8.32
C THR A 883 13.71 -35.90 -9.16
N LYS A 884 14.06 -34.68 -8.77
CA LYS A 884 13.86 -33.47 -9.57
C LYS A 884 15.20 -32.88 -9.94
N SER A 885 15.28 -32.34 -11.14
CA SER A 885 16.50 -31.73 -11.65
C SER A 885 16.30 -30.25 -11.92
N VAL A 886 17.37 -29.49 -11.76
CA VAL A 886 17.48 -28.13 -12.29
C VAL A 886 18.75 -28.02 -13.10
N GLU A 887 18.64 -27.40 -14.27
CA GLU A 887 19.80 -27.14 -15.10
C GLU A 887 20.53 -25.90 -14.55
N VAL A 888 21.80 -26.06 -14.21
CA VAL A 888 22.65 -24.96 -13.76
C VAL A 888 23.53 -24.53 -14.92
N LYS A 889 23.20 -23.36 -15.47
CA LYS A 889 24.02 -22.66 -16.46
C LYS A 889 24.56 -21.40 -15.81
N LEU A 890 25.84 -21.13 -16.02
CA LEU A 890 26.36 -19.79 -15.78
C LEU A 890 25.62 -18.85 -16.74
N LEU A 891 25.17 -17.71 -16.21
CA LEU A 891 24.72 -16.58 -17.00
C LEU A 891 25.89 -16.16 -17.90
N THR A 892 25.91 -16.67 -19.13
CA THR A 892 26.66 -16.04 -20.21
C THR A 892 26.05 -14.65 -20.42
N PRO A 893 26.85 -13.61 -20.73
CA PRO A 893 26.28 -12.37 -21.23
C PRO A 893 25.30 -12.71 -22.37
N PRO A 894 24.07 -12.18 -22.36
CA PRO A 894 22.98 -12.74 -23.13
C PRO A 894 23.28 -12.67 -24.64
N PRO A 895 22.92 -13.70 -25.42
CA PRO A 895 22.83 -13.58 -26.86
C PRO A 895 21.77 -12.52 -27.21
N VAL A 896 21.93 -11.88 -28.36
CA VAL A 896 20.95 -10.93 -28.92
C VAL A 896 19.58 -11.62 -28.96
N ALA A 897 18.59 -11.02 -28.29
CA ALA A 897 17.24 -11.58 -28.21
C ALA A 897 16.63 -11.80 -29.61
N THR A 898 16.04 -12.97 -29.83
CA THR A 898 15.33 -13.32 -31.08
C THR A 898 13.82 -13.29 -30.87
N VAL A 899 13.06 -12.96 -31.91
CA VAL A 899 11.59 -12.96 -31.86
C VAL A 899 11.04 -14.37 -31.56
N PRO A 900 9.94 -14.48 -30.80
CA PRO A 900 9.41 -15.76 -30.32
C PRO A 900 8.74 -16.58 -31.44
N ALA A 901 8.55 -17.88 -31.19
CA ALA A 901 7.95 -18.80 -32.15
C ALA A 901 6.45 -18.51 -32.39
N VAL A 902 6.01 -18.64 -33.64
CA VAL A 902 4.62 -18.37 -34.05
C VAL A 902 3.64 -19.35 -33.39
N PRO A 903 2.54 -18.87 -32.78
CA PRO A 903 1.48 -19.73 -32.24
C PRO A 903 0.90 -20.69 -33.28
N ALA A 904 0.68 -21.95 -32.89
CA ALA A 904 0.21 -23.01 -33.77
C ALA A 904 -1.30 -23.30 -33.61
N ASN A 905 -1.91 -24.01 -34.55
CA ASN A 905 -3.30 -24.51 -34.45
C ASN A 905 -4.33 -23.43 -34.09
N ILE A 906 -4.20 -22.22 -34.64
CA ILE A 906 -5.19 -21.16 -34.45
C ILE A 906 -6.52 -21.66 -35.05
N THR A 907 -7.56 -21.68 -34.24
CA THR A 907 -8.92 -22.06 -34.60
C THR A 907 -9.88 -21.02 -34.06
N GLY A 908 -11.03 -20.86 -34.72
CA GLY A 908 -12.04 -19.90 -34.31
C GLY A 908 -13.44 -20.46 -34.48
N SER A 909 -14.32 -20.18 -33.53
CA SER A 909 -15.74 -20.56 -33.57
C SER A 909 -16.63 -19.37 -33.26
N ALA A 910 -17.67 -19.16 -34.06
CA ALA A 910 -18.72 -18.20 -33.78
C ALA A 910 -19.74 -18.81 -32.81
N VAL A 911 -20.08 -18.08 -31.75
CA VAL A 911 -21.14 -18.44 -30.80
C VAL A 911 -21.90 -17.18 -30.38
N GLU A 912 -23.09 -17.35 -29.82
CA GLU A 912 -23.79 -16.29 -29.11
C GLU A 912 -23.40 -16.33 -27.63
N ASP A 913 -23.15 -15.17 -27.03
CA ASP A 913 -22.95 -15.07 -25.59
C ASP A 913 -24.29 -15.15 -24.83
N ILE A 914 -24.24 -15.16 -23.50
CA ILE A 914 -25.43 -15.24 -22.62
C ILE A 914 -26.38 -14.02 -22.75
N SER A 915 -25.97 -12.99 -23.50
CA SER A 915 -26.74 -11.79 -23.81
C SER A 915 -27.17 -11.75 -25.29
N ASN A 916 -27.07 -12.87 -26.00
CA ASN A 916 -27.40 -13.05 -27.42
C ASN A 916 -26.56 -12.15 -28.37
N ASN A 917 -25.34 -11.76 -27.98
CA ASN A 917 -24.42 -11.08 -28.88
C ASN A 917 -23.55 -12.09 -29.62
N ASN A 918 -23.26 -11.82 -30.90
CA ASN A 918 -22.31 -12.60 -31.68
C ASN A 918 -20.89 -12.40 -31.14
N VAL A 919 -20.21 -13.51 -30.82
CA VAL A 919 -18.80 -13.50 -30.40
C VAL A 919 -18.00 -14.55 -31.15
N VAL A 920 -16.73 -14.25 -31.44
CA VAL A 920 -15.77 -15.22 -31.95
C VAL A 920 -14.86 -15.67 -30.81
N ILE A 921 -14.83 -16.97 -30.56
CA ILE A 921 -13.86 -17.58 -29.64
C ILE A 921 -12.70 -18.10 -30.47
N LEU A 922 -11.51 -17.51 -30.28
CA LEU A 922 -10.26 -18.00 -30.88
C LEU A 922 -9.50 -18.84 -29.87
N LYS A 923 -8.91 -19.93 -30.34
CA LYS A 923 -8.02 -20.82 -29.57
C LYS A 923 -6.78 -21.13 -30.37
N TRP A 924 -5.63 -21.24 -29.71
CA TRP A 924 -4.37 -21.66 -30.34
C TRP A 924 -3.56 -22.55 -29.40
N THR A 925 -2.49 -23.11 -29.93
CA THR A 925 -1.43 -23.77 -29.17
C THR A 925 -0.27 -22.79 -29.06
N ASP A 926 0.14 -22.53 -27.82
CA ASP A 926 1.38 -21.81 -27.59
C ASP A 926 2.57 -22.67 -28.03
N ALA A 927 3.41 -22.10 -28.89
CA ALA A 927 4.58 -22.74 -29.45
C ALA A 927 5.88 -22.04 -29.04
N ALA A 928 5.78 -20.89 -28.36
CA ALA A 928 6.93 -20.18 -27.82
C ALA A 928 7.17 -20.60 -26.36
N THR A 929 8.37 -20.34 -25.87
CA THR A 929 8.72 -20.55 -24.44
C THR A 929 9.37 -19.32 -23.82
N ASP A 930 9.49 -18.27 -24.62
CA ASP A 930 10.26 -17.04 -24.39
C ASP A 930 9.41 -15.78 -24.69
N GLU A 931 8.11 -15.95 -24.83
CA GLU A 931 7.11 -14.92 -25.04
C GLU A 931 6.64 -14.28 -23.73
N ASP A 932 6.42 -12.97 -23.81
CA ASP A 932 5.79 -12.17 -22.75
C ASP A 932 4.25 -12.17 -22.90
N GLY A 933 3.73 -12.54 -24.08
CA GLY A 933 2.30 -12.72 -24.35
C GLY A 933 1.96 -12.86 -25.84
N PHE A 934 0.68 -12.69 -26.18
CA PHE A 934 0.15 -12.77 -27.54
C PHE A 934 -0.58 -11.51 -27.97
N ASN A 935 -0.34 -11.09 -29.21
CA ASN A 935 -1.05 -10.02 -29.90
C ASN A 935 -2.06 -10.63 -30.88
N ILE A 936 -3.32 -10.23 -30.74
CA ILE A 936 -4.43 -10.72 -31.54
C ILE A 936 -4.79 -9.66 -32.57
N TYR A 937 -4.89 -10.09 -33.81
CA TYR A 937 -5.18 -9.25 -34.96
C TYR A 937 -6.44 -9.74 -35.66
N CYS A 938 -7.26 -8.81 -36.13
CA CYS A 938 -8.50 -9.10 -36.87
C CYS A 938 -8.58 -8.26 -38.14
N SER A 939 -9.21 -8.80 -39.17
CA SER A 939 -9.60 -8.12 -40.39
C SER A 939 -10.93 -8.65 -40.90
N ASN A 940 -11.65 -7.88 -41.72
CA ASN A 940 -12.87 -8.32 -42.38
C ASN A 940 -12.59 -9.08 -43.69
N SER A 941 -11.32 -9.33 -44.01
CA SER A 941 -10.89 -10.15 -45.14
C SER A 941 -9.49 -10.72 -44.90
N ALA A 942 -9.24 -11.95 -45.34
CA ALA A 942 -7.92 -12.60 -45.24
C ALA A 942 -6.83 -11.89 -46.07
N SER A 943 -7.23 -11.08 -47.07
CA SER A 943 -6.33 -10.32 -47.94
C SER A 943 -6.23 -8.83 -47.60
N ALA A 944 -7.01 -8.35 -46.61
CA ALA A 944 -6.99 -6.96 -46.18
C ALA A 944 -6.01 -6.73 -45.01
N ALA A 945 -5.76 -5.44 -44.70
CA ALA A 945 -4.94 -5.08 -43.56
C ALA A 945 -5.56 -5.59 -42.25
N PHE A 946 -4.71 -6.12 -41.37
CA PHE A 946 -5.11 -6.63 -40.06
C PHE A 946 -4.88 -5.57 -38.99
N SER A 947 -5.88 -5.35 -38.15
CA SER A 947 -5.82 -4.44 -37.01
C SER A 947 -5.65 -5.22 -35.72
N LYS A 948 -4.75 -4.77 -34.84
CA LYS A 948 -4.57 -5.37 -33.51
C LYS A 948 -5.81 -5.09 -32.67
N ILE A 949 -6.48 -6.14 -32.21
CA ILE A 949 -7.70 -6.06 -31.38
C ILE A 949 -7.44 -6.31 -29.89
N GLY A 950 -6.26 -6.83 -29.53
CA GLY A 950 -5.90 -7.03 -28.14
C GLY A 950 -4.51 -7.62 -27.93
N THR A 951 -4.05 -7.54 -26.68
CA THR A 951 -2.87 -8.22 -26.17
C THR A 951 -3.29 -9.05 -24.98
N ILE A 952 -2.88 -10.31 -24.88
CA ILE A 952 -3.18 -11.17 -23.74
C ILE A 952 -1.90 -11.79 -23.16
N SER A 953 -1.93 -12.13 -21.87
CA SER A 953 -0.77 -12.69 -21.16
C SER A 953 -0.38 -14.07 -21.69
N LYS A 954 0.90 -14.43 -21.56
CA LYS A 954 1.45 -15.72 -22.03
C LYS A 954 0.72 -16.97 -21.51
N ASP A 955 0.11 -16.91 -20.32
CA ASP A 955 -0.64 -18.03 -19.76
C ASP A 955 -2.05 -18.23 -20.36
N LYS A 956 -2.38 -17.52 -21.46
CA LYS A 956 -3.69 -17.56 -22.12
C LYS A 956 -3.56 -17.98 -23.57
N THR A 957 -4.30 -19.02 -23.95
CA THR A 957 -4.37 -19.56 -25.32
C THR A 957 -5.78 -19.49 -25.93
N THR A 958 -6.66 -18.69 -25.33
CA THR A 958 -8.04 -18.50 -25.78
C THR A 958 -8.43 -17.04 -25.59
N VAL A 959 -9.11 -16.45 -26.58
CA VAL A 959 -9.71 -15.11 -26.48
C VAL A 959 -11.14 -15.11 -27.01
N VAL A 960 -12.00 -14.34 -26.36
CA VAL A 960 -13.37 -14.06 -26.84
C VAL A 960 -13.36 -12.66 -27.42
N HIS A 961 -13.75 -12.53 -28.68
CA HIS A 961 -13.83 -11.27 -29.40
C HIS A 961 -15.29 -10.98 -29.76
N PRO A 962 -15.94 -10.00 -29.10
CA PRO A 962 -17.29 -9.59 -29.43
C PRO A 962 -17.33 -8.92 -30.81
N VAL A 963 -18.34 -9.26 -31.62
CA VAL A 963 -18.49 -8.72 -32.97
C VAL A 963 -19.95 -8.32 -33.22
N SER A 964 -20.13 -7.11 -33.74
CA SER A 964 -21.46 -6.48 -33.85
C SER A 964 -22.13 -6.69 -35.21
N ALA A 965 -21.45 -7.29 -36.19
CA ALA A 965 -21.98 -7.48 -37.54
C ALA A 965 -21.86 -8.94 -38.01
N ILE A 966 -22.87 -9.41 -38.73
CA ILE A 966 -22.81 -10.67 -39.49
C ILE A 966 -21.78 -10.49 -40.60
N GLY A 967 -20.90 -11.47 -40.79
CA GLY A 967 -19.80 -11.36 -41.74
C GLY A 967 -18.68 -12.34 -41.49
N THR A 968 -17.66 -12.24 -42.34
CA THR A 968 -16.47 -13.09 -42.28
C THR A 968 -15.31 -12.30 -41.68
N TYR A 969 -14.76 -12.83 -40.59
CA TYR A 969 -13.65 -12.25 -39.85
C TYR A 969 -12.41 -13.13 -39.98
N SER A 970 -11.27 -12.53 -40.28
CA SER A 970 -9.98 -13.19 -40.42
C SER A 970 -9.06 -12.76 -39.29
N TYR A 971 -8.38 -13.72 -38.66
CA TYR A 971 -7.58 -13.52 -37.46
C TYR A 971 -6.15 -14.01 -37.62
N LYS A 972 -5.24 -13.31 -36.94
CA LYS A 972 -3.83 -13.69 -36.77
C LYS A 972 -3.49 -13.57 -35.29
N VAL A 973 -2.70 -14.52 -34.79
CA VAL A 973 -2.18 -14.49 -33.42
C VAL A 973 -0.67 -14.57 -33.47
N LYS A 974 0.00 -13.58 -32.89
CA LYS A 974 1.46 -13.50 -32.83
C LYS A 974 1.91 -13.52 -31.37
N SER A 975 2.86 -14.37 -31.03
CA SER A 975 3.57 -14.25 -29.74
C SER A 975 4.51 -13.04 -29.81
N PHE A 976 4.88 -12.46 -28.67
CA PHE A 976 5.84 -11.35 -28.63
C PHE A 976 6.72 -11.42 -27.38
N ASN A 977 7.94 -10.89 -27.48
CA ASN A 977 8.84 -10.66 -26.36
C ASN A 977 9.64 -9.36 -26.58
N GLN A 978 10.67 -9.12 -25.78
CA GLN A 978 11.55 -7.95 -25.90
C GLN A 978 12.20 -7.80 -27.31
N ALA A 979 12.37 -8.88 -28.07
CA ALA A 979 12.92 -8.86 -29.44
C ALA A 979 11.88 -8.49 -30.51
N GLY A 980 10.58 -8.47 -30.17
CA GLY A 980 9.48 -8.15 -31.07
C GLY A 980 8.45 -9.27 -31.20
N GLU A 981 7.59 -9.16 -32.20
CA GLU A 981 6.57 -10.18 -32.50
C GLU A 981 7.14 -11.33 -33.34
N SER A 982 6.53 -12.50 -33.19
CA SER A 982 6.78 -13.65 -34.05
C SER A 982 6.61 -13.31 -35.53
N THR A 983 7.22 -14.14 -36.39
CA THR A 983 6.99 -14.08 -37.83
C THR A 983 5.51 -14.29 -38.19
N GLU A 984 5.16 -14.05 -39.46
CA GLU A 984 3.75 -13.96 -39.86
C GLU A 984 3.00 -15.29 -39.68
N PRO A 985 1.89 -15.32 -38.89
CA PRO A 985 1.13 -16.53 -38.63
C PRO A 985 0.15 -16.89 -39.76
N PRO A 986 -0.32 -18.15 -39.79
CA PRO A 986 -1.47 -18.52 -40.59
C PRO A 986 -2.70 -17.67 -40.25
N VAL A 987 -3.48 -17.32 -41.26
CA VAL A 987 -4.76 -16.63 -41.09
C VAL A 987 -5.85 -17.65 -40.80
N THR A 988 -6.63 -17.42 -39.74
CA THR A 988 -7.83 -18.19 -39.42
C THR A 988 -9.07 -17.37 -39.72
N THR A 989 -10.00 -17.91 -40.50
CA THR A 989 -11.22 -17.21 -40.88
C THR A 989 -12.44 -17.83 -40.22
N VAL A 990 -13.31 -16.99 -39.67
CA VAL A 990 -14.56 -17.38 -39.00
C VAL A 990 -15.70 -16.59 -39.64
N THR A 991 -16.73 -17.29 -40.12
CA THR A 991 -17.94 -16.67 -40.67
C THR A 991 -19.07 -16.76 -39.67
N ILE A 992 -19.71 -15.63 -39.45
CA ILE A 992 -20.93 -15.48 -38.64
C ILE A 992 -22.06 -15.29 -39.65
N ASN A 993 -23.07 -16.15 -39.58
CA ASN A 993 -24.20 -16.20 -40.52
C ASN A 993 -25.45 -15.57 -39.92
#